data_AF-A0ABD6SEA9-F1
#
_entry.id   AF-A0ABD6SEA9-F1
#
_cell.length_a   1.000
_cell.length_b   1.000
_cell.length_c   1.000
_cell.angle_alpha   90.00
_cell.angle_beta   90.00
_cell.angle_gamma   90.00
#
_symmetry.space_group_name_H-M   'P 1'
#
loop_
_entity.id
_entity.type
_entity.pdbx_description
1 polymer ?
#
loop_
_entity_poly.entity_id
_entity_poly.type
_entity_poly.pdbx_seq_one_letter_code
_entity_poly.pdbx_strand_id
1 'polypeptide(L)'
;ELGEIEASLLKYETIKTAVVIQREDESGEKYLCAYVVTEKDIPIPEVRAYLATKLPYYMIPQQIISIQNIPLTQNGKIDRKKLPQPINNLKSSHLEPTNSTERKLVEIWKDVLGIQRVGIRDNFFEIGGHSLKAARLISIVNKEFNVQLSIKSLFKFPILVDFSKCILEMEKSNYISIEPVKQQEYYLASTSQKRMFIVDQFEDGTNTTYNMPTILKVEGDICKDKFENIFQSLIERHEILRTSFQILDGELVQKIEPNVDFNIEYVHVNEKDADYLIHEFISPFDLSKPPLLRVLLLRIAEERHILVVDMHHIISDGLSMGILIKEFVEVYKGNELPKLRVQYKDYVMWQNGLYYKNLISEQKNYWLTTLKGELPVLNFPTDFQRPTIQSFKGNVCSFNLGTDLTFKVNKLATETGTTPYMILLAIYNILLSRYTGQEDIIVGSPIAGRSHSDTNHMIGMFINTLVMRNYLENDDEFIEFLSRLKLNTLEAYENQDYPFEELLEGLDLHRDTSRNPLFDTMFVFQNMDMNPISIGELEFTPYPFKQSVSKFDLSLVATEIDNNIHLKVEYSTQLFKAETIERLMVHFTNIVEEVTNNPRVRLRNINMLSMEEEHCIMNEFNKKENSNSNHLLVHKMFEEQVKRNPNQIAVVCNEKGITYNELNIKANQLARRLLDQGVKRES
;
A
#
# COMPACT_ATOMS: atom_id res chain seq x y z
N GLU A 1 -24.09 14.60 8.32
CA GLU A 1 -23.07 14.91 9.34
C GLU A 1 -23.67 15.31 10.69
N LEU A 2 -24.00 16.57 11.00
CA LEU A 2 -24.44 16.95 12.37
C LEU A 2 -25.63 16.14 12.90
N GLY A 3 -26.67 15.94 12.08
CA GLY A 3 -27.85 15.16 12.47
C GLY A 3 -27.58 13.66 12.66
N GLU A 4 -26.51 13.13 12.05
CA GLU A 4 -26.09 11.73 12.20
C GLU A 4 -25.36 11.51 13.53
N ILE A 5 -24.58 12.51 13.95
CA ILE A 5 -23.96 12.56 15.28
C ILE A 5 -25.05 12.68 16.35
N GLU A 6 -26.05 13.55 16.15
CA GLU A 6 -27.22 13.67 17.03
C GLU A 6 -27.98 12.34 17.15
N ALA A 7 -28.26 11.67 16.02
CA ALA A 7 -28.93 10.38 16.01
C ALA A 7 -28.14 9.28 16.72
N SER A 8 -26.81 9.31 16.65
CA SER A 8 -25.94 8.37 17.36
C SER A 8 -25.90 8.65 18.86
N LEU A 9 -25.81 9.93 19.27
CA LEU A 9 -25.89 10.34 20.67
C LEU A 9 -27.22 9.92 21.33
N LEU A 10 -28.34 10.06 20.61
CA LEU A 10 -29.67 9.67 21.10
C LEU A 10 -29.86 8.16 21.33
N LYS A 11 -28.99 7.33 20.75
CA LYS A 11 -29.00 5.87 20.98
C LYS A 11 -28.23 5.45 22.24
N TYR A 12 -27.55 6.38 22.90
CA TYR A 12 -26.93 6.13 24.20
C TYR A 12 -28.01 6.19 25.29
N GLU A 13 -28.14 5.12 26.07
CA GLU A 13 -29.29 4.82 26.94
C GLU A 13 -29.69 5.98 27.90
N THR A 14 -28.73 6.81 28.31
CA THR A 14 -28.90 7.88 29.29
C THR A 14 -29.07 9.28 28.69
N ILE A 15 -28.99 9.44 27.37
CA ILE A 15 -29.14 10.72 26.66
C ILE A 15 -30.57 10.86 26.14
N LYS A 16 -31.31 11.87 26.62
CA LYS A 16 -32.69 12.15 26.18
C LYS A 16 -32.77 13.02 24.94
N THR A 17 -31.84 13.97 24.82
CA THR A 17 -31.83 14.91 23.71
C THR A 17 -30.41 15.34 23.44
N ALA A 18 -30.04 15.41 22.16
CA ALA A 18 -28.72 15.82 21.71
C ALA A 18 -28.86 16.88 20.61
N VAL A 19 -28.02 17.90 20.65
CA VAL A 19 -27.89 18.91 19.61
C VAL A 19 -26.42 19.12 19.32
N VAL A 20 -26.02 19.00 18.06
CA VAL A 20 -24.63 19.19 17.63
C VAL A 20 -24.53 20.43 16.77
N ILE A 21 -23.57 21.29 17.09
CA ILE A 21 -23.29 22.51 16.33
C ILE A 21 -21.81 22.61 16.02
N GLN A 22 -21.48 23.30 14.93
CA GLN A 22 -20.12 23.71 14.63
C GLN A 22 -19.85 25.07 15.28
N ARG A 23 -18.73 25.21 15.97
CA ARG A 23 -18.23 26.46 16.56
C ARG A 23 -16.83 26.75 16.04
N GLU A 24 -16.40 27.98 16.20
CA GLU A 24 -15.02 28.42 15.91
C GLU A 24 -14.31 28.70 17.24
N ASP A 25 -13.04 28.32 17.35
CA ASP A 25 -12.20 28.63 18.50
C ASP A 25 -11.53 30.01 18.37
N GLU A 26 -10.73 30.41 19.36
CA GLU A 26 -10.04 31.73 19.36
C GLU A 26 -9.05 31.91 18.19
N SER A 27 -8.66 30.81 17.53
CA SER A 27 -7.79 30.80 16.35
C SER A 27 -8.55 30.76 15.02
N GLY A 28 -9.89 30.70 15.05
CA GLY A 28 -10.74 30.60 13.87
C GLY A 28 -10.92 29.17 13.35
N GLU A 29 -10.44 28.15 14.06
CA GLU A 29 -10.58 26.75 13.68
C GLU A 29 -11.98 26.24 14.03
N LYS A 30 -12.64 25.56 13.07
CA LYS A 30 -13.99 25.02 13.26
C LYS A 30 -13.95 23.67 13.98
N TYR A 31 -14.71 23.53 15.06
CA TYR A 31 -14.87 22.28 15.81
C TYR A 31 -16.35 21.95 16.06
N LEU A 32 -16.63 20.67 16.33
CA LEU A 32 -17.96 20.16 16.67
C LEU A 32 -18.18 20.17 18.18
N CYS A 33 -19.30 20.75 18.60
CA CYS A 33 -19.75 20.80 19.99
C CYS A 33 -21.14 20.17 20.11
N ALA A 34 -21.25 19.14 20.94
CA ALA A 34 -22.50 18.47 21.27
C ALA A 34 -23.03 18.93 22.63
N TYR A 35 -24.32 19.20 22.69
CA TYR A 35 -25.06 19.49 23.91
C TYR A 35 -26.04 18.36 24.17
N VAL A 36 -25.92 17.73 25.34
CA VAL A 36 -26.72 16.55 25.71
C VAL A 36 -27.53 16.83 26.96
N VAL A 37 -28.77 16.36 26.99
CA VAL A 37 -29.63 16.37 28.18
C VAL A 37 -29.67 14.95 28.73
N THR A 38 -29.24 14.77 29.98
CA THR A 38 -29.07 13.46 30.61
C THR A 38 -29.85 13.38 31.93
N GLU A 39 -30.38 12.21 32.28
CA GLU A 39 -31.08 12.03 33.57
C GLU A 39 -30.13 11.83 34.75
N LYS A 40 -28.92 11.34 34.47
CA LYS A 40 -27.84 11.09 35.43
C LYS A 40 -26.56 11.71 34.89
N ASP A 41 -25.61 12.00 35.77
CA ASP A 41 -24.25 12.37 35.34
C ASP A 41 -23.65 11.21 34.55
N ILE A 42 -23.18 11.52 33.33
CA ILE A 42 -22.55 10.54 32.46
C ILE A 42 -21.06 10.89 32.34
N PRO A 43 -20.15 9.91 32.49
CA PRO A 43 -18.75 10.11 32.15
C PRO A 43 -18.60 10.40 30.65
N ILE A 44 -18.21 11.63 30.30
CA ILE A 44 -17.97 12.04 28.90
C ILE A 44 -17.01 11.10 28.14
N PRO A 45 -15.94 10.53 28.75
CA PRO A 45 -15.10 9.53 28.08
C PRO A 45 -15.86 8.28 27.60
N GLU A 46 -16.86 7.81 28.34
CA GLU A 46 -17.67 6.65 27.96
C GLU A 46 -18.58 6.97 26.77
N VAL A 47 -19.14 8.18 26.74
CA VAL A 47 -19.92 8.66 25.59
C VAL A 47 -19.05 8.78 24.34
N ARG A 48 -17.81 9.29 24.47
CA ARG A 48 -16.86 9.36 23.34
C ARG A 48 -16.46 7.98 22.86
N ALA A 49 -16.14 7.06 23.77
CA ALA A 49 -15.82 5.68 23.42
C ALA A 49 -16.99 5.03 22.67
N TYR A 50 -18.22 5.23 23.13
CA TYR A 50 -19.42 4.77 22.44
C TYR A 50 -19.54 5.37 21.03
N LEU A 51 -19.39 6.69 20.87
CA LEU A 51 -19.45 7.33 19.56
C LEU A 51 -18.34 6.83 18.62
N ALA A 52 -17.14 6.58 19.13
CA ALA A 52 -16.03 6.02 18.36
C ALA A 52 -16.35 4.62 17.81
N THR A 53 -17.23 3.85 18.46
CA THR A 53 -17.67 2.55 17.91
C THR A 53 -18.64 2.68 16.72
N LYS A 54 -19.24 3.87 16.52
CA LYS A 54 -20.35 4.12 15.59
C LYS A 54 -20.05 5.16 14.52
N LEU A 55 -19.08 6.05 14.74
CA LEU A 55 -18.80 7.20 13.89
C LEU A 55 -17.29 7.33 13.61
N PRO A 56 -16.89 7.88 12.44
CA PRO A 56 -15.52 8.28 12.17
C PRO A 56 -14.98 9.28 13.21
N TYR A 57 -13.67 9.26 13.47
CA TYR A 57 -13.05 10.09 14.51
C TYR A 57 -13.34 11.60 14.33
N TYR A 58 -13.30 12.10 13.11
CA TYR A 58 -13.59 13.51 12.80
C TYR A 58 -15.05 13.92 13.04
N MET A 59 -15.98 12.94 13.11
CA MET A 59 -17.39 13.16 13.46
C MET A 59 -17.64 13.10 14.96
N ILE A 60 -16.66 12.70 15.78
CA ILE A 60 -16.79 12.70 17.23
C ILE A 60 -16.65 14.15 17.72
N PRO A 61 -17.67 14.71 18.39
CA PRO A 61 -17.60 16.09 18.87
C PRO A 61 -16.41 16.32 19.78
N GLN A 62 -15.60 17.34 19.46
CA GLN A 62 -14.45 17.75 20.27
C GLN A 62 -14.91 18.15 21.68
N GLN A 63 -16.14 18.64 21.83
CA GLN A 63 -16.75 18.92 23.12
C GLN A 63 -18.14 18.31 23.25
N ILE A 64 -18.42 17.69 24.40
CA ILE A 64 -19.75 17.20 24.78
C ILE A 64 -20.09 17.83 26.12
N ILE A 65 -21.17 18.61 26.17
CA ILE A 65 -21.58 19.41 27.32
C ILE A 65 -22.93 18.90 27.80
N SER A 66 -23.01 18.49 29.07
CA SER A 66 -24.29 18.18 29.71
C SER A 66 -25.01 19.48 30.10
N ILE A 67 -26.26 19.62 29.67
CA ILE A 67 -27.14 20.74 30.01
C ILE A 67 -28.47 20.23 30.55
N GLN A 68 -29.11 21.00 31.43
CA GLN A 68 -30.38 20.59 32.05
C GLN A 68 -31.55 20.56 31.05
N ASN A 69 -31.51 21.45 30.06
CA ASN A 69 -32.54 21.59 29.03
C ASN A 69 -32.00 22.35 27.81
N ILE A 70 -32.46 21.97 26.62
CA ILE A 70 -32.13 22.67 25.38
C ILE A 70 -32.98 23.94 25.28
N PRO A 71 -32.39 25.13 25.08
CA PRO A 71 -33.13 26.37 24.92
C PRO A 71 -33.98 26.33 23.64
N LEU A 72 -35.24 26.77 23.76
CA LEU A 72 -36.20 26.83 22.66
C LEU A 72 -36.55 28.28 22.33
N THR A 73 -36.83 28.55 21.06
CA THR A 73 -37.39 29.80 20.54
C THR A 73 -38.87 29.91 20.90
N GLN A 74 -39.47 31.10 20.76
CA GLN A 74 -40.91 31.33 20.98
C GLN A 74 -41.82 30.44 20.11
N ASN A 75 -41.28 29.87 19.02
CA ASN A 75 -41.99 28.96 18.10
C ASN A 75 -41.69 27.47 18.37
N GLY A 76 -41.07 27.12 19.51
CA GLY A 76 -40.79 25.74 19.89
C GLY A 76 -39.62 25.06 19.16
N LYS A 77 -38.88 25.78 18.29
CA LYS A 77 -37.64 25.28 17.65
C LYS A 77 -36.43 25.51 18.53
N ILE A 78 -35.40 24.67 18.41
CA ILE A 78 -34.12 24.80 19.14
C ILE A 78 -33.47 26.17 18.88
N ASP A 79 -33.20 26.93 19.94
CA ASP A 79 -32.51 28.22 19.89
C ASP A 79 -30.99 28.01 20.03
N ARG A 80 -30.35 27.68 18.90
CA ARG A 80 -28.90 27.41 18.85
C ARG A 80 -28.04 28.58 19.32
N LYS A 81 -28.55 29.82 19.27
CA LYS A 81 -27.83 31.02 19.72
C LYS A 81 -27.76 31.16 21.23
N LYS A 82 -28.72 30.56 21.95
CA LYS A 82 -28.78 30.58 23.42
C LYS A 82 -28.13 29.36 24.08
N LEU A 83 -27.56 28.44 23.30
CA LEU A 83 -26.80 27.34 23.86
C LEU A 83 -25.58 27.90 24.63
N PRO A 84 -25.32 27.42 25.86
CA PRO A 84 -24.26 27.95 26.68
C PRO A 84 -22.93 27.86 25.94
N GLN A 85 -22.12 28.94 26.02
CA GLN A 85 -20.76 28.87 25.50
C GLN A 85 -20.01 27.77 26.26
N PRO A 86 -19.26 26.91 25.56
CA PRO A 86 -18.35 26.03 26.24
C PRO A 86 -17.42 26.86 27.12
N ILE A 87 -17.42 26.59 28.41
CA ILE A 87 -16.37 27.13 29.27
C ILE A 87 -15.07 26.56 28.68
N ASN A 88 -14.09 27.42 28.38
CA ASN A 88 -12.73 27.07 27.92
C ASN A 88 -11.96 26.29 29.02
N ASN A 89 -12.54 25.16 29.43
CA ASN A 89 -11.92 24.10 30.17
C ASN A 89 -11.80 22.93 29.20
N LEU A 90 -10.90 23.05 28.23
CA LEU A 90 -10.22 21.94 27.57
C LEU A 90 -9.35 21.18 28.60
N LYS A 91 -9.95 20.79 29.72
CA LYS A 91 -9.39 19.89 30.74
C LYS A 91 -10.18 18.58 30.75
N SER A 92 -10.54 18.05 29.58
CA SER A 92 -10.75 16.61 29.46
C SER A 92 -9.37 15.95 29.45
N SER A 93 -8.82 15.69 30.64
CA SER A 93 -7.73 14.74 30.90
C SER A 93 -6.51 14.74 29.95
N HIS A 94 -6.17 15.86 29.32
CA HIS A 94 -4.82 16.06 28.78
C HIS A 94 -3.93 16.35 29.98
N LEU A 95 -3.32 15.29 30.50
CA LEU A 95 -2.20 15.45 31.41
C LEU A 95 -1.09 16.12 30.60
N GLU A 96 -0.70 17.32 31.03
CA GLU A 96 0.50 17.95 30.52
C GLU A 96 1.70 17.02 30.73
N PRO A 97 2.68 17.02 29.80
CA PRO A 97 3.93 16.30 29.99
C PRO A 97 4.54 16.55 31.36
N THR A 98 4.61 15.49 32.15
CA THR A 98 5.04 15.50 33.55
C THR A 98 6.55 15.52 33.68
N ASN A 99 7.28 15.06 32.66
CA ASN A 99 8.75 15.02 32.63
C ASN A 99 9.32 15.52 31.29
N SER A 100 10.65 15.67 31.23
CA SER A 100 11.36 16.17 30.05
C SER A 100 11.31 15.21 28.86
N THR A 101 11.27 13.90 29.10
CA THR A 101 11.15 12.88 28.05
C THR A 101 9.80 12.98 27.35
N GLU A 102 8.71 13.07 28.12
CA GLU A 102 7.34 13.27 27.59
C GLU A 102 7.25 14.55 26.77
N ARG A 103 7.84 15.67 27.23
CA ARG A 103 7.82 16.95 26.48
C ARG A 103 8.51 16.80 25.12
N LYS A 104 9.71 16.20 25.11
CA LYS A 104 10.45 15.96 23.88
C LYS A 104 9.68 15.02 22.94
N LEU A 105 9.10 13.94 23.47
CA LEU A 105 8.30 13.01 22.67
C LEU A 105 7.08 13.67 22.05
N VAL A 106 6.39 14.54 22.78
CA VAL A 106 5.26 15.32 22.24
C VAL A 106 5.69 16.13 21.02
N GLU A 107 6.82 16.84 21.10
CA GLU A 107 7.32 17.63 19.95
C GLU A 107 7.74 16.73 18.79
N ILE A 108 8.45 15.63 19.06
CA ILE A 108 8.83 14.67 18.01
C ILE A 108 7.57 14.08 17.34
N TRP A 109 6.55 13.72 18.11
CA TRP A 109 5.30 13.16 17.57
C TRP A 109 4.55 14.18 16.72
N LYS A 110 4.47 15.44 17.15
CA LYS A 110 3.88 16.52 16.33
C LYS A 110 4.59 16.64 14.99
N ASP A 111 5.92 16.66 14.99
CA ASP A 111 6.74 16.81 13.78
C ASP A 111 6.63 15.60 12.84
N VAL A 112 6.54 14.39 13.40
CA VAL A 112 6.44 13.15 12.62
C VAL A 112 5.03 12.95 12.07
N LEU A 113 4.00 13.24 12.86
CA LEU A 113 2.60 13.04 12.50
C LEU A 113 2.06 14.19 11.64
N GLY A 114 2.63 15.40 11.76
CA GLY A 114 2.17 16.60 11.09
C GLY A 114 0.96 17.25 11.77
N ILE A 115 0.75 17.00 13.07
CA ILE A 115 -0.40 17.49 13.82
C ILE A 115 0.03 18.49 14.90
N GLN A 116 -0.81 19.49 15.18
CA GLN A 116 -0.49 20.57 16.11
C GLN A 116 -0.57 20.16 17.58
N ARG A 117 -1.34 19.10 17.89
CA ARG A 117 -1.65 18.69 19.26
C ARG A 117 -1.42 17.18 19.41
N VAL A 118 -0.61 16.83 20.40
CA VAL A 118 -0.36 15.45 20.85
C VAL A 118 -0.45 15.44 22.37
N GLY A 119 -1.34 14.61 22.92
CA GLY A 119 -1.48 14.35 24.35
C GLY A 119 -0.65 13.15 24.80
N ILE A 120 -0.26 13.11 26.08
CA ILE A 120 0.58 12.01 26.60
C ILE A 120 -0.14 10.65 26.67
N ARG A 121 -1.47 10.64 26.53
CA ARG A 121 -2.29 9.42 26.48
C ARG A 121 -2.74 9.06 25.08
N ASP A 122 -2.29 9.79 24.07
CA ASP A 122 -2.64 9.49 22.71
C ASP A 122 -1.88 8.24 22.25
N ASN A 123 -2.59 7.39 21.50
CA ASN A 123 -2.03 6.22 20.85
C ASN A 123 -1.49 6.63 19.47
N PHE A 124 -0.21 6.38 19.21
CA PHE A 124 0.48 6.75 17.97
C PHE A 124 -0.30 6.37 16.71
N PHE A 125 -0.86 5.15 16.67
CA PHE A 125 -1.55 4.62 15.49
C PHE A 125 -2.97 5.16 15.34
N GLU A 126 -3.60 5.58 16.44
CA GLU A 126 -4.95 6.17 16.40
C GLU A 126 -4.95 7.63 15.92
N ILE A 127 -3.83 8.33 16.08
CA ILE A 127 -3.68 9.75 15.68
C ILE A 127 -2.92 9.93 14.36
N GLY A 128 -2.98 8.93 13.48
CA GLY A 128 -2.43 9.02 12.11
C GLY A 128 -1.01 8.45 11.93
N GLY A 129 -0.49 7.73 12.92
CA GLY A 129 0.77 7.01 12.82
C GLY A 129 0.64 5.72 12.00
N HIS A 130 1.56 5.50 11.08
CA HIS A 130 1.70 4.26 10.29
C HIS A 130 3.16 3.82 10.24
N SER A 131 3.47 2.66 9.65
CA SER A 131 4.81 2.05 9.70
C SER A 131 5.94 2.98 9.22
N LEU A 132 5.71 3.81 8.19
CA LEU A 132 6.70 4.79 7.73
C LEU A 132 6.94 5.91 8.76
N LYS A 133 5.88 6.49 9.32
CA LYS A 133 5.96 7.49 10.41
C LYS A 133 6.57 6.88 11.67
N ALA A 134 6.26 5.62 11.98
CA ALA A 134 6.84 4.87 13.09
C ALA A 134 8.36 4.66 12.92
N ALA A 135 8.81 4.23 11.74
CA ALA A 135 10.24 4.07 11.46
C ALA A 135 11.00 5.40 11.62
N ARG A 136 10.43 6.50 11.10
CA ARG A 136 10.96 7.86 11.28
C ARG A 136 10.99 8.28 12.75
N LEU A 137 9.90 8.02 13.49
CA LEU A 137 9.82 8.29 14.93
C LEU A 137 10.95 7.58 15.69
N ILE A 138 11.08 6.27 15.49
CA ILE A 138 12.10 5.45 16.15
C ILE A 138 13.50 5.97 15.85
N SER A 139 13.79 6.30 14.59
CA SER A 139 15.06 6.87 14.16
C SER A 139 15.41 8.18 14.91
N ILE A 140 14.44 9.10 15.04
CA ILE A 140 14.63 10.37 15.77
C ILE A 140 14.80 10.11 17.27
N VAL A 141 13.96 9.25 17.86
CA VAL A 141 14.01 8.92 19.29
C VAL A 141 15.33 8.25 19.67
N ASN A 142 15.81 7.31 18.85
CA ASN A 142 17.08 6.63 19.09
C ASN A 142 18.25 7.64 19.14
N LYS A 143 18.25 8.64 18.25
CA LYS A 143 19.23 9.73 18.27
C LYS A 143 19.08 10.63 19.50
N GLU A 144 17.88 11.16 19.73
CA GLU A 144 17.61 12.19 20.75
C GLU A 144 17.81 11.69 22.18
N PHE A 145 17.50 10.42 22.43
CA PHE A 145 17.62 9.79 23.75
C PHE A 145 18.83 8.86 23.87
N ASN A 146 19.58 8.65 22.79
CA ASN A 146 20.72 7.74 22.73
C ASN A 146 20.35 6.32 23.19
N VAL A 147 19.24 5.80 22.65
CA VAL A 147 18.69 4.46 22.93
C VAL A 147 18.58 3.67 21.62
N GLN A 148 18.38 2.35 21.73
CA GLN A 148 18.17 1.48 20.58
C GLN A 148 16.80 0.81 20.69
N LEU A 149 15.77 1.51 20.24
CA LEU A 149 14.42 0.99 20.11
C LEU A 149 14.21 0.38 18.72
N SER A 150 13.41 -0.69 18.67
CA SER A 150 12.84 -1.20 17.44
C SER A 150 11.41 -0.70 17.25
N ILE A 151 10.87 -0.85 16.04
CA ILE A 151 9.47 -0.51 15.74
C ILE A 151 8.50 -1.31 16.62
N LYS A 152 8.87 -2.53 17.00
CA LYS A 152 8.08 -3.42 17.87
C LYS A 152 7.86 -2.81 19.25
N SER A 153 8.81 -2.04 19.77
CA SER A 153 8.64 -1.31 21.03
C SER A 153 7.48 -0.32 20.95
N LEU A 154 7.32 0.38 19.83
CA LEU A 154 6.19 1.29 19.62
C LEU A 154 4.86 0.53 19.48
N PHE A 155 4.84 -0.62 18.82
CA PHE A 155 3.64 -1.47 18.76
C PHE A 155 3.28 -2.07 20.13
N LYS A 156 4.27 -2.34 20.98
CA LYS A 156 4.07 -2.84 22.34
C LYS A 156 3.61 -1.75 23.31
N PHE A 157 4.12 -0.54 23.13
CA PHE A 157 3.81 0.63 23.96
C PHE A 157 3.35 1.80 23.06
N PRO A 158 2.15 1.71 22.46
CA PRO A 158 1.70 2.69 21.47
C PRO A 158 1.23 4.01 22.09
N ILE A 159 1.03 4.05 23.40
CA ILE A 159 0.61 5.25 24.14
C ILE A 159 1.85 6.03 24.56
N LEU A 160 1.90 7.34 24.29
CA LEU A 160 3.08 8.18 24.49
C LEU A 160 3.68 8.06 25.91
N VAL A 161 2.86 8.07 26.96
CA VAL A 161 3.33 7.94 28.35
C VAL A 161 3.99 6.58 28.64
N ASP A 162 3.48 5.50 28.06
CA ASP A 162 4.06 4.16 28.26
C ASP A 162 5.31 3.98 27.40
N PHE A 163 5.32 4.56 26.20
CA PHE A 163 6.52 4.66 25.36
C PHE A 163 7.64 5.46 26.06
N SER A 164 7.28 6.56 26.72
CA SER A 164 8.22 7.36 27.52
C SER A 164 8.83 6.55 28.67
N LYS A 165 8.05 5.73 29.37
CA LYS A 165 8.58 4.84 30.42
C LYS A 165 9.55 3.82 29.85
N CYS A 166 9.19 3.21 28.71
CA CYS A 166 10.06 2.26 28.02
C CYS A 166 11.43 2.88 27.68
N ILE A 167 11.46 4.14 27.20
CA ILE A 167 12.71 4.86 26.94
C ILE A 167 13.52 5.10 28.23
N LEU A 168 12.86 5.46 29.33
CA LEU A 168 13.52 5.75 30.60
C LEU A 168 14.13 4.50 31.26
N GLU A 169 13.57 3.33 31.01
CA GLU A 169 14.05 2.04 31.52
C GLU A 169 15.16 1.42 30.67
N MET A 170 15.41 1.96 29.46
CA MET A 170 16.44 1.44 28.57
C MET A 170 17.86 1.84 28.99
N GLU A 171 18.79 0.93 28.78
CA GLU A 171 20.21 1.26 28.82
C GLU A 171 20.55 2.18 27.64
N LYS A 172 21.44 3.16 27.90
CA LYS A 172 21.94 4.02 26.85
C LYS A 172 22.74 3.18 25.85
N SER A 173 22.34 3.24 24.59
CA SER A 173 23.09 2.66 23.48
C SER A 173 24.22 3.60 23.05
N ASN A 174 25.19 3.10 22.28
CA ASN A 174 26.13 3.99 21.57
C ASN A 174 25.57 4.28 20.18
N TYR A 175 24.70 5.29 20.06
CA TYR A 175 24.27 5.76 18.73
C TYR A 175 25.48 6.33 17.98
N ILE A 176 25.92 5.65 16.91
CA ILE A 176 27.05 6.08 16.09
C ILE A 176 26.51 6.88 14.91
N SER A 177 26.80 8.18 14.90
CA SER A 177 26.40 9.06 13.80
C SER A 177 27.26 8.82 12.54
N ILE A 178 26.74 9.14 11.36
CA ILE A 178 27.49 8.99 10.10
C ILE A 178 28.49 10.13 10.01
N GLU A 179 29.78 9.85 9.82
CA GLU A 179 30.78 10.90 9.72
C GLU A 179 31.11 11.23 8.26
N PRO A 180 31.36 12.51 7.93
CA PRO A 180 31.79 12.88 6.59
C PRO A 180 33.07 12.16 6.19
N VAL A 181 33.09 11.57 5.00
CA VAL A 181 34.31 10.93 4.49
C VAL A 181 35.27 11.95 3.92
N LYS A 182 36.55 11.59 3.89
CA LYS A 182 37.58 12.41 3.23
C LYS A 182 37.24 12.54 1.74
N GLN A 183 37.53 13.70 1.17
CA GLN A 183 37.35 13.94 -0.25
C GLN A 183 38.24 12.99 -1.07
N GLN A 184 37.61 12.29 -2.01
CA GLN A 184 38.19 11.35 -2.95
C GLN A 184 37.65 11.64 -4.35
N GLU A 185 38.36 11.15 -5.37
CA GLU A 185 37.91 11.24 -6.76
C GLU A 185 36.71 10.32 -7.03
N TYR A 186 36.74 9.12 -6.43
CA TYR A 186 35.71 8.09 -6.56
C TYR A 186 35.28 7.58 -5.19
N TYR A 187 34.00 7.25 -5.07
CA TYR A 187 33.41 6.62 -3.88
C TYR A 187 32.73 5.32 -4.28
N LEU A 188 32.56 4.38 -3.35
CA LEU A 188 31.81 3.15 -3.61
C LEU A 188 30.35 3.47 -3.94
N ALA A 189 29.73 2.69 -4.83
CA ALA A 189 28.28 2.67 -4.98
C ALA A 189 27.63 1.75 -3.94
N SER A 190 26.42 2.09 -3.47
CA SER A 190 25.65 1.21 -2.58
C SER A 190 25.20 -0.05 -3.31
N THR A 191 24.85 -1.11 -2.57
CA THR A 191 24.37 -2.36 -3.18
C THR A 191 23.12 -2.14 -4.03
N SER A 192 22.20 -1.28 -3.58
CA SER A 192 21.03 -0.90 -4.35
C SER A 192 21.38 -0.10 -5.62
N GLN A 193 22.37 0.80 -5.57
CA GLN A 193 22.87 1.48 -6.77
C GLN A 193 23.53 0.50 -7.75
N LYS A 194 24.30 -0.49 -7.27
CA LYS A 194 24.89 -1.55 -8.10
C LYS A 194 23.80 -2.31 -8.86
N ARG A 195 22.72 -2.70 -8.20
CA ARG A 195 21.59 -3.35 -8.87
C ARG A 195 20.92 -2.46 -9.89
N MET A 196 20.62 -1.20 -9.56
CA MET A 196 19.98 -0.27 -10.51
C MET A 196 20.84 -0.10 -11.77
N PHE A 197 22.15 0.02 -11.61
CA PHE A 197 23.08 0.08 -12.74
C PHE A 197 23.05 -1.21 -13.57
N ILE A 198 23.10 -2.39 -12.93
CA ILE A 198 23.05 -3.68 -13.65
C ILE A 198 21.76 -3.83 -14.45
N VAL A 199 20.61 -3.48 -13.85
CA VAL A 199 19.30 -3.58 -14.52
C VAL A 199 19.22 -2.63 -15.72
N ASP A 200 19.72 -1.40 -15.57
CA ASP A 200 19.82 -0.44 -16.67
C ASP A 200 20.68 -0.96 -17.84
N GLN A 201 21.82 -1.59 -17.53
CA GLN A 201 22.70 -2.17 -18.55
C GLN A 201 22.10 -3.39 -19.26
N PHE A 202 21.26 -4.19 -18.60
CA PHE A 202 20.56 -5.33 -19.24
C PHE A 202 19.51 -4.89 -20.26
N GLU A 203 19.01 -3.67 -20.16
CA GLU A 203 18.04 -3.06 -21.08
C GLU A 203 18.71 -2.17 -22.15
N ASP A 204 20.02 -2.38 -22.38
CA ASP A 204 20.90 -1.60 -23.26
C ASP A 204 20.87 -0.07 -22.97
N GLY A 205 20.46 0.35 -21.77
CA GLY A 205 20.27 1.76 -21.42
C GLY A 205 19.21 2.48 -22.27
N THR A 206 18.31 1.73 -22.91
CA THR A 206 17.35 2.26 -23.90
C THR A 206 15.95 2.51 -23.34
N ASN A 207 15.70 2.17 -22.09
CA ASN A 207 14.35 2.15 -21.53
C ASN A 207 14.23 3.02 -20.28
N THR A 208 13.02 3.51 -20.03
CA THR A 208 12.68 4.46 -18.97
C THR A 208 12.07 3.76 -17.76
N THR A 209 12.27 2.45 -17.61
CA THR A 209 11.67 1.62 -16.54
C THR A 209 11.96 2.16 -15.14
N TYR A 210 13.16 2.71 -14.94
CA TYR A 210 13.64 3.26 -13.66
C TYR A 210 13.75 4.80 -13.68
N ASN A 211 13.11 5.46 -14.63
CA ASN A 211 12.81 6.88 -14.51
C ASN A 211 11.70 7.09 -13.46
N MET A 212 11.76 8.21 -12.75
CA MET A 212 10.82 8.59 -11.69
C MET A 212 10.20 9.96 -11.99
N PRO A 213 9.39 10.09 -13.05
CA PRO A 213 8.77 11.36 -13.39
C PRO A 213 7.72 11.75 -12.35
N THR A 214 7.88 12.94 -11.78
CA THR A 214 6.84 13.62 -10.99
C THR A 214 6.26 14.74 -11.82
N ILE A 215 4.94 14.72 -12.02
CA ILE A 215 4.25 15.66 -12.91
C ILE A 215 3.20 16.42 -12.09
N LEU A 216 3.34 17.75 -12.08
CA LEU A 216 2.50 18.66 -11.32
C LEU A 216 1.87 19.67 -12.26
N LYS A 217 0.56 19.88 -12.12
CA LYS A 217 -0.09 21.08 -12.64
C LYS A 217 0.24 22.25 -11.73
N VAL A 218 0.61 23.38 -12.31
CA VAL A 218 0.92 24.61 -11.58
C VAL A 218 0.02 25.74 -12.08
N GLU A 219 -0.73 26.33 -11.15
CA GLU A 219 -1.54 27.52 -11.41
C GLU A 219 -0.85 28.76 -10.81
N GLY A 220 -0.87 29.87 -11.55
CA GLY A 220 -0.22 31.14 -11.22
C GLY A 220 0.96 31.50 -12.15
N ASP A 221 1.53 32.69 -11.93
CA ASP A 221 2.60 33.24 -12.76
C ASP A 221 3.98 32.73 -12.33
N ILE A 222 4.70 32.10 -13.26
CA ILE A 222 6.00 31.48 -13.00
C ILE A 222 7.12 32.39 -13.51
N CYS A 223 7.94 32.87 -12.57
CA CYS A 223 9.24 33.45 -12.89
C CYS A 223 10.24 32.35 -13.24
N LYS A 224 10.50 32.18 -14.55
CA LYS A 224 11.39 31.14 -15.10
C LYS A 224 12.78 31.17 -14.46
N ASP A 225 13.43 32.33 -14.47
CA ASP A 225 14.77 32.50 -13.92
C ASP A 225 14.82 32.15 -12.43
N LYS A 226 13.76 32.46 -11.68
CA LYS A 226 13.68 32.08 -10.26
C LYS A 226 13.60 30.56 -10.09
N PHE A 227 12.78 29.88 -10.88
CA PHE A 227 12.67 28.42 -10.86
C PHE A 227 13.99 27.74 -11.19
N GLU A 228 14.64 28.15 -12.28
CA GLU A 228 15.91 27.58 -12.72
C GLU A 228 17.01 27.78 -11.66
N ASN A 229 17.14 28.98 -11.10
CA ASN A 229 18.09 29.27 -10.02
C ASN A 229 17.85 28.42 -8.76
N ILE A 230 16.58 28.13 -8.42
CA ILE A 230 16.26 27.27 -7.27
C ILE A 230 16.73 25.83 -7.55
N PHE A 231 16.40 25.27 -8.72
CA PHE A 231 16.87 23.93 -9.06
C PHE A 231 18.40 23.86 -9.12
N GLN A 232 19.08 24.86 -9.67
CA GLN A 232 20.54 24.96 -9.64
C GLN A 232 21.09 24.91 -8.21
N SER A 233 20.50 25.69 -7.29
CA SER A 233 20.90 25.69 -5.87
C SER A 233 20.66 24.33 -5.20
N LEU A 234 19.57 23.64 -5.52
CA LEU A 234 19.30 22.29 -5.00
C LEU A 234 20.31 21.26 -5.55
N ILE A 235 20.69 21.36 -6.81
CA ILE A 235 21.73 20.52 -7.43
C ILE A 235 23.10 20.76 -6.77
N GLU A 236 23.44 22.00 -6.46
CA GLU A 236 24.68 22.33 -5.73
C GLU A 236 24.68 21.76 -4.31
N ARG A 237 23.53 21.85 -3.63
CA ARG A 237 23.31 21.41 -2.24
C ARG A 237 23.39 19.88 -2.08
N HIS A 238 22.80 19.13 -2.98
CA HIS A 238 22.73 17.66 -2.93
C HIS A 238 23.74 17.04 -3.88
N GLU A 239 24.84 16.51 -3.34
CA GLU A 239 25.91 15.93 -4.14
C GLU A 239 25.42 14.84 -5.11
N ILE A 240 24.42 14.06 -4.69
CA ILE A 240 23.86 12.97 -5.48
C ILE A 240 23.22 13.42 -6.80
N LEU A 241 22.71 14.66 -6.89
CA LEU A 241 22.11 15.21 -8.11
C LEU A 241 23.16 15.53 -9.19
N ARG A 242 24.42 15.65 -8.78
CA ARG A 242 25.59 15.88 -9.63
C ARG A 242 26.57 14.69 -9.62
N THR A 243 26.06 13.50 -9.29
CA THR A 243 26.82 12.25 -9.29
C THR A 243 26.61 11.47 -10.57
N SER A 244 27.69 10.95 -11.12
CA SER A 244 27.72 9.95 -12.19
C SER A 244 28.20 8.59 -11.68
N PHE A 245 27.93 7.56 -12.47
CA PHE A 245 28.27 6.17 -12.19
C PHE A 245 29.14 5.60 -13.29
N GLN A 246 30.24 4.94 -12.91
CA GLN A 246 31.15 4.32 -13.86
C GLN A 246 31.80 3.07 -13.26
N ILE A 247 32.29 2.19 -14.13
CA ILE A 247 33.04 0.99 -13.73
C ILE A 247 34.52 1.35 -13.70
N LEU A 248 35.15 1.19 -12.54
CA LEU A 248 36.60 1.32 -12.35
C LEU A 248 37.13 0.00 -11.79
N ASP A 249 38.10 -0.61 -12.48
CA ASP A 249 38.69 -1.91 -12.09
C ASP A 249 37.67 -3.03 -11.81
N GLY A 250 36.55 -3.02 -12.54
CA GLY A 250 35.47 -4.01 -12.40
C GLY A 250 34.45 -3.70 -11.30
N GLU A 251 34.61 -2.61 -10.56
CA GLU A 251 33.67 -2.16 -9.52
C GLU A 251 32.91 -0.91 -9.95
N LEU A 252 31.62 -0.85 -9.61
CA LEU A 252 30.82 0.35 -9.80
C LEU A 252 31.18 1.40 -8.75
N VAL A 253 31.55 2.60 -9.21
CA VAL A 253 31.89 3.74 -8.37
C VAL A 253 31.03 4.96 -8.69
N GLN A 254 30.85 5.80 -7.69
CA GLN A 254 30.25 7.13 -7.77
C GLN A 254 31.35 8.17 -8.03
N LYS A 255 31.12 9.07 -8.99
CA LYS A 255 31.95 10.26 -9.22
C LYS A 255 31.09 11.50 -9.07
N ILE A 256 31.47 12.38 -8.15
CA ILE A 256 30.70 13.58 -7.80
C ILE A 256 31.33 14.77 -8.53
N GLU A 257 30.62 15.32 -9.51
CA GLU A 257 31.12 16.47 -10.28
C GLU A 257 30.98 17.76 -9.47
N PRO A 258 31.99 18.65 -9.43
CA PRO A 258 31.93 19.87 -8.64
C PRO A 258 30.79 20.79 -9.06
N ASN A 259 30.51 20.85 -10.36
CA ASN A 259 29.40 21.57 -10.97
C ASN A 259 28.88 20.76 -12.16
N VAL A 260 27.63 20.98 -12.53
CA VAL A 260 26.99 20.40 -13.72
C VAL A 260 26.18 21.48 -14.42
N ASP A 261 26.15 21.42 -15.75
CA ASP A 261 25.28 22.27 -16.55
C ASP A 261 23.84 21.79 -16.38
N PHE A 262 22.94 22.72 -16.07
CA PHE A 262 21.52 22.44 -15.91
C PHE A 262 20.70 23.61 -16.42
N ASN A 263 19.62 23.30 -17.12
CA ASN A 263 18.63 24.25 -17.58
C ASN A 263 17.26 23.59 -17.58
N ILE A 264 16.22 24.38 -17.36
CA ILE A 264 14.84 23.92 -17.48
C ILE A 264 14.43 24.02 -18.95
N GLU A 265 13.82 22.98 -19.49
CA GLU A 265 13.21 23.06 -20.82
C GLU A 265 11.88 23.80 -20.72
N TYR A 266 11.70 24.87 -21.49
CA TYR A 266 10.48 25.69 -21.47
C TYR A 266 9.76 25.60 -22.81
N VAL A 267 8.57 25.01 -22.83
CA VAL A 267 7.79 24.84 -24.07
C VAL A 267 6.40 25.42 -23.91
N HIS A 268 5.95 26.19 -24.90
CA HIS A 268 4.55 26.59 -25.01
C HIS A 268 3.81 25.57 -25.87
N VAL A 269 2.71 25.02 -25.33
CA VAL A 269 1.98 23.93 -25.98
C VAL A 269 0.49 24.08 -25.72
N ASN A 270 -0.35 23.56 -26.62
CA ASN A 270 -1.76 23.38 -26.31
C ASN A 270 -1.93 22.26 -25.28
N GLU A 271 -2.89 22.40 -24.38
CA GLU A 271 -3.17 21.40 -23.33
C GLU A 271 -3.40 19.98 -23.88
N LYS A 272 -4.00 19.85 -25.07
CA LYS A 272 -4.23 18.57 -25.76
C LYS A 272 -2.96 17.83 -26.23
N ASP A 273 -1.85 18.55 -26.42
CA ASP A 273 -0.60 18.00 -26.94
C ASP A 273 0.41 17.80 -25.79
N ALA A 274 0.04 18.16 -24.55
CA ALA A 274 0.92 18.09 -23.38
C ALA A 274 1.35 16.65 -23.07
N ASP A 275 0.42 15.69 -23.01
CA ASP A 275 0.73 14.28 -22.73
C ASP A 275 1.75 13.69 -23.70
N TYR A 276 1.64 14.04 -24.99
CA TYR A 276 2.59 13.61 -26.01
C TYR A 276 4.00 14.15 -25.73
N LEU A 277 4.13 15.44 -25.42
CA LEU A 277 5.42 16.04 -25.11
C LEU A 277 6.02 15.50 -23.80
N ILE A 278 5.19 15.23 -22.79
CA ILE A 278 5.65 14.61 -21.55
C ILE A 278 6.21 13.20 -21.85
N HIS A 279 5.53 12.42 -22.68
CA HIS A 279 6.00 11.11 -23.11
C HIS A 279 7.32 11.17 -23.90
N GLU A 280 7.51 12.15 -24.80
CA GLU A 280 8.78 12.31 -25.52
C GLU A 280 9.91 12.81 -24.62
N PHE A 281 9.60 13.66 -23.65
CA PHE A 281 10.58 14.21 -22.71
C PHE A 281 11.16 13.12 -21.79
N ILE A 282 10.32 12.21 -21.31
CA ILE A 282 10.74 11.06 -20.50
C ILE A 282 11.54 10.12 -21.40
N SER A 283 12.85 10.19 -21.28
CA SER A 283 13.82 9.48 -22.11
C SER A 283 14.90 8.82 -21.24
N PRO A 284 15.60 7.79 -21.73
CA PRO A 284 16.61 7.10 -20.93
C PRO A 284 17.72 8.04 -20.44
N PHE A 285 18.30 7.73 -19.28
CA PHE A 285 19.45 8.46 -18.73
C PHE A 285 20.75 7.76 -19.07
N ASP A 286 21.79 8.52 -19.43
CA ASP A 286 23.16 8.00 -19.46
C ASP A 286 23.74 8.15 -18.05
N LEU A 287 23.86 7.04 -17.31
CA LEU A 287 24.29 7.05 -15.92
C LEU A 287 25.72 7.60 -15.71
N SER A 288 26.51 7.71 -16.79
CA SER A 288 27.84 8.31 -16.77
C SER A 288 27.85 9.84 -16.89
N LYS A 289 26.70 10.47 -17.19
CA LYS A 289 26.57 11.91 -17.45
C LYS A 289 25.58 12.56 -16.49
N PRO A 290 26.06 13.29 -15.46
CA PRO A 290 25.18 14.04 -14.57
C PRO A 290 24.79 15.39 -15.22
N PRO A 291 23.68 16.02 -14.80
CA PRO A 291 22.77 15.56 -13.74
C PRO A 291 21.84 14.44 -14.24
N LEU A 292 21.56 13.45 -13.37
CA LEU A 292 20.55 12.41 -13.63
C LEU A 292 19.13 12.90 -13.26
N LEU A 293 18.88 14.18 -13.54
CA LEU A 293 17.69 14.97 -13.27
C LEU A 293 17.41 15.85 -14.48
N ARG A 294 16.17 15.87 -14.97
CA ARG A 294 15.69 16.77 -16.03
C ARG A 294 14.41 17.44 -15.59
N VAL A 295 14.22 18.68 -16.01
CA VAL A 295 13.01 19.46 -15.67
C VAL A 295 12.45 20.09 -16.93
N LEU A 296 11.15 19.90 -17.15
CA LEU A 296 10.37 20.51 -18.23
C LEU A 296 9.23 21.33 -17.63
N LEU A 297 9.09 22.56 -18.11
CA LEU A 297 7.96 23.43 -17.80
C LEU A 297 7.17 23.73 -19.07
N LEU A 298 6.01 23.09 -19.19
CA LEU A 298 5.04 23.34 -20.24
C LEU A 298 4.13 24.50 -19.85
N ARG A 299 4.00 25.51 -20.69
CA ARG A 299 3.00 26.58 -20.55
C ARG A 299 1.79 26.25 -21.42
N ILE A 300 0.67 25.89 -20.80
CA ILE A 300 -0.60 25.54 -21.48
C ILE A 300 -1.61 26.70 -21.53
N ALA A 301 -1.49 27.69 -20.64
CA ALA A 301 -2.19 28.97 -20.70
C ALA A 301 -1.35 30.07 -20.03
N GLU A 302 -1.88 31.29 -19.94
CA GLU A 302 -1.14 32.43 -19.38
C GLU A 302 -0.59 32.15 -17.96
N GLU A 303 -1.45 31.63 -17.09
CA GLU A 303 -1.17 31.29 -15.67
C GLU A 303 -1.34 29.79 -15.40
N ARG A 304 -1.32 28.94 -16.43
CA ARG A 304 -1.45 27.48 -16.25
C ARG A 304 -0.26 26.77 -16.90
N HIS A 305 0.40 25.95 -16.10
CA HIS A 305 1.62 25.26 -16.45
C HIS A 305 1.56 23.79 -16.03
N ILE A 306 2.40 22.97 -16.65
CA ILE A 306 2.68 21.60 -16.23
C ILE A 306 4.19 21.51 -16.00
N LEU A 307 4.58 21.19 -14.77
CA LEU A 307 5.95 20.96 -14.36
C LEU A 307 6.22 19.45 -14.34
N VAL A 308 7.20 19.01 -15.11
CA VAL A 308 7.71 17.64 -15.12
C VAL A 308 9.10 17.65 -14.50
N VAL A 309 9.31 16.85 -13.46
CA VAL A 309 10.62 16.60 -12.84
C VAL A 309 10.91 15.12 -13.00
N ASP A 310 11.84 14.77 -13.88
CA ASP A 310 12.24 13.38 -14.13
C ASP A 310 13.63 13.11 -13.56
N MET A 311 13.75 12.08 -12.71
CA MET A 311 15.00 11.64 -12.12
C MET A 311 15.21 10.15 -12.32
N HIS A 312 16.46 9.71 -12.40
CA HIS A 312 16.75 8.27 -12.38
C HIS A 312 16.68 7.70 -10.96
N HIS A 313 16.11 6.50 -10.81
CA HIS A 313 15.94 5.84 -9.50
C HIS A 313 17.27 5.51 -8.79
N ILE A 314 18.41 5.51 -9.51
CA ILE A 314 19.74 5.31 -8.91
C ILE A 314 20.18 6.47 -7.99
N ILE A 315 19.64 7.67 -8.19
CA ILE A 315 19.95 8.87 -7.39
C ILE A 315 18.79 9.31 -6.49
N SER A 316 17.62 8.68 -6.60
CA SER A 316 16.40 9.12 -5.94
C SER A 316 15.49 7.96 -5.58
N ASP A 317 14.63 8.17 -4.60
CA ASP A 317 13.54 7.28 -4.19
C ASP A 317 12.26 8.08 -3.92
N GLY A 318 11.19 7.42 -3.47
CA GLY A 318 9.91 8.08 -3.20
C GLY A 318 9.99 9.21 -2.16
N LEU A 319 10.85 9.08 -1.13
CA LEU A 319 11.03 10.13 -0.11
C LEU A 319 11.89 11.29 -0.62
N SER A 320 12.89 10.99 -1.46
CA SER A 320 13.77 11.98 -2.06
C SER A 320 13.00 13.05 -2.84
N MET A 321 11.94 12.65 -3.55
CA MET A 321 11.07 13.59 -4.26
C MET A 321 10.33 14.54 -3.30
N GLY A 322 9.82 14.02 -2.19
CA GLY A 322 9.21 14.83 -1.14
C GLY A 322 10.20 15.81 -0.50
N ILE A 323 11.45 15.40 -0.29
CA ILE A 323 12.53 16.27 0.20
C ILE A 323 12.83 17.38 -0.82
N LEU A 324 13.00 17.03 -2.10
CA LEU A 324 13.27 17.99 -3.16
C LEU A 324 12.17 19.05 -3.27
N ILE A 325 10.91 18.63 -3.27
CA ILE A 325 9.75 19.54 -3.33
C ILE A 325 9.69 20.43 -2.09
N LYS A 326 9.86 19.87 -0.88
CA LYS A 326 9.84 20.65 0.36
C LYS A 326 10.95 21.69 0.37
N GLU A 327 12.16 21.33 -0.03
CA GLU A 327 13.29 22.26 -0.10
C GLU A 327 13.09 23.32 -1.19
N PHE A 328 12.55 22.94 -2.36
CA PHE A 328 12.15 23.88 -3.41
C PHE A 328 11.19 24.94 -2.87
N VAL A 329 10.17 24.53 -2.11
CA VAL A 329 9.19 25.43 -1.49
C VAL A 329 9.85 26.43 -0.54
N GLU A 330 10.75 25.97 0.32
CA GLU A 330 11.42 26.82 1.29
C GLU A 330 12.33 27.85 0.62
N VAL A 331 13.13 27.44 -0.37
CA VAL A 331 13.98 28.37 -1.14
C VAL A 331 13.12 29.33 -1.95
N TYR A 332 12.00 28.88 -2.53
CA TYR A 332 11.08 29.76 -3.26
C TYR A 332 10.50 30.87 -2.37
N LYS A 333 10.23 30.58 -1.09
CA LYS A 333 9.78 31.56 -0.09
C LYS A 333 10.89 32.53 0.35
N GLY A 334 12.14 32.30 -0.06
CA GLY A 334 13.30 33.08 0.35
C GLY A 334 13.93 32.61 1.66
N ASN A 335 13.59 31.42 2.15
CA ASN A 335 14.19 30.85 3.35
C ASN A 335 15.54 30.19 3.01
N GLU A 336 16.52 30.35 3.90
CA GLU A 336 17.80 29.63 3.80
C GLU A 336 17.67 28.20 4.34
N LEU A 337 18.22 27.23 3.61
CA LEU A 337 18.24 25.84 4.03
C LEU A 337 19.46 25.55 4.92
N PRO A 338 19.30 24.86 6.07
CA PRO A 338 20.43 24.42 6.89
C PRO A 338 21.41 23.55 6.10
N LYS A 339 22.72 23.72 6.29
CA LYS A 339 23.73 22.89 5.61
C LYS A 339 23.58 21.41 5.98
N LEU A 340 23.68 20.55 4.98
CA LEU A 340 23.73 19.10 5.20
C LEU A 340 25.08 18.73 5.81
N ARG A 341 25.07 18.06 6.97
CA ARG A 341 26.29 17.59 7.64
C ARG A 341 26.97 16.48 6.86
N VAL A 342 26.16 15.60 6.26
CA VAL A 342 26.56 14.41 5.54
C VAL A 342 25.75 14.29 4.25
N GLN A 343 26.32 13.60 3.28
CA GLN A 343 25.83 13.38 1.93
C GLN A 343 25.66 11.88 1.66
N TYR A 344 25.04 11.52 0.53
CA TYR A 344 24.77 10.12 0.21
C TYR A 344 26.05 9.26 0.17
N LYS A 345 27.16 9.78 -0.35
CA LYS A 345 28.46 9.08 -0.32
C LYS A 345 28.92 8.70 1.09
N ASP A 346 28.63 9.52 2.10
CA ASP A 346 29.04 9.27 3.48
C ASP A 346 28.22 8.10 4.05
N TYR A 347 26.92 8.06 3.73
CA TYR A 347 26.05 6.94 4.04
C TYR A 347 26.55 5.63 3.41
N VAL A 348 26.91 5.64 2.11
CA VAL A 348 27.42 4.43 1.44
C VAL A 348 28.70 3.92 2.09
N MET A 349 29.62 4.82 2.43
CA MET A 349 30.88 4.45 3.08
C MET A 349 30.66 3.93 4.50
N TRP A 350 29.72 4.52 5.24
CA TRP A 350 29.29 4.01 6.56
C TRP A 350 28.67 2.61 6.46
N GLN A 351 27.78 2.39 5.47
CA GLN A 351 27.15 1.10 5.21
C GLN A 351 28.18 0.01 4.88
N ASN A 352 29.27 0.38 4.20
CA ASN A 352 30.37 -0.55 3.88
C ASN A 352 31.33 -0.80 5.05
N GLY A 353 31.20 -0.05 6.15
CA GLY A 353 32.06 -0.14 7.33
C GLY A 353 31.82 -1.38 8.19
N LEU A 354 32.85 -1.80 8.95
CA LEU A 354 32.79 -2.97 9.84
C LEU A 354 31.69 -2.87 10.90
N TYR A 355 31.42 -1.66 11.39
CA TYR A 355 30.35 -1.44 12.39
C TYR A 355 28.99 -1.86 11.83
N TYR A 356 28.62 -1.35 10.64
CA TYR A 356 27.34 -1.67 10.01
C TYR A 356 27.25 -3.16 9.67
N LYS A 357 28.32 -3.75 9.12
CA LYS A 357 28.38 -5.20 8.83
C LYS A 357 28.15 -6.07 10.06
N ASN A 358 28.68 -5.67 11.22
CA ASN A 358 28.42 -6.38 12.47
C ASN A 358 26.98 -6.18 12.95
N LEU A 359 26.43 -4.96 12.82
CA LEU A 359 25.06 -4.63 13.21
C LEU A 359 24.02 -5.45 12.44
N ILE A 360 24.22 -5.65 11.13
CA ILE A 360 23.26 -6.38 10.27
C ILE A 360 23.49 -7.89 10.26
N SER A 361 24.52 -8.42 10.92
CA SER A 361 24.85 -9.85 10.87
C SER A 361 23.72 -10.73 11.45
N GLU A 362 23.02 -10.26 12.48
CA GLU A 362 21.87 -10.97 13.03
C GLU A 362 20.68 -10.92 12.06
N GLN A 363 20.48 -9.78 11.39
CA GLN A 363 19.42 -9.61 10.38
C GLN A 363 19.64 -10.52 9.17
N LYS A 364 20.90 -10.68 8.73
CA LYS A 364 21.29 -11.65 7.71
C LYS A 364 20.87 -13.07 8.11
N ASN A 365 21.19 -13.49 9.33
CA ASN A 365 20.86 -14.83 9.81
C ASN A 365 19.35 -15.05 9.88
N TYR A 366 18.58 -14.03 10.29
CA TYR A 366 17.12 -14.07 10.24
C TYR A 366 16.63 -14.36 8.81
N TRP A 367 17.00 -13.54 7.83
CA TRP A 367 16.48 -13.70 6.46
C TRP A 367 16.87 -15.02 5.81
N LEU A 368 18.13 -15.45 5.96
CA LEU A 368 18.58 -16.75 5.44
C LEU A 368 17.88 -17.93 6.11
N THR A 369 17.43 -17.78 7.36
CA THR A 369 16.65 -18.81 8.06
C THR A 369 15.19 -18.79 7.61
N THR A 370 14.57 -17.61 7.53
CA THR A 370 13.17 -17.42 7.11
C THR A 370 12.93 -17.89 5.67
N LEU A 371 13.91 -17.68 4.79
CA LEU A 371 13.86 -18.07 3.38
C LEU A 371 14.64 -19.36 3.09
N LYS A 372 14.86 -20.19 4.12
CA LYS A 372 15.47 -21.50 3.94
C LYS A 372 14.49 -22.47 3.26
N GLY A 373 15.05 -23.37 2.47
CA GLY A 373 14.29 -24.45 1.81
C GLY A 373 13.80 -24.04 0.42
N GLU A 374 12.83 -24.80 -0.10
CA GLU A 374 12.20 -24.49 -1.37
C GLU A 374 11.31 -23.24 -1.22
N LEU A 375 11.48 -22.29 -2.15
CA LEU A 375 10.71 -21.05 -2.19
C LEU A 375 9.58 -21.19 -3.21
N PRO A 376 8.34 -20.85 -2.85
CA PRO A 376 7.22 -20.97 -3.77
C PRO A 376 7.36 -19.99 -4.94
N VAL A 377 7.18 -20.49 -6.14
CA VAL A 377 6.95 -19.67 -7.34
C VAL A 377 5.44 -19.45 -7.47
N LEU A 378 5.00 -18.21 -7.64
CA LEU A 378 3.58 -17.91 -7.73
C LEU A 378 3.04 -18.39 -9.09
N ASN A 379 2.08 -19.33 -9.03
CA ASN A 379 1.44 -19.94 -10.19
C ASN A 379 0.09 -19.27 -10.47
N PHE A 380 0.12 -17.95 -10.59
CA PHE A 380 -1.07 -17.14 -10.83
C PHE A 380 -1.66 -17.45 -12.23
N PRO A 381 -2.98 -17.63 -12.36
CA PRO A 381 -3.60 -17.88 -13.66
C PRO A 381 -3.52 -16.62 -14.55
N THR A 382 -2.78 -16.72 -15.66
CA THR A 382 -2.57 -15.63 -16.62
C THR A 382 -3.47 -15.78 -17.85
N ASP A 383 -3.84 -14.67 -18.49
CA ASP A 383 -4.59 -14.65 -19.75
C ASP A 383 -3.72 -15.06 -20.95
N PHE A 384 -2.42 -14.80 -20.84
CA PHE A 384 -1.43 -15.04 -21.88
C PHE A 384 -0.29 -15.90 -21.38
N GLN A 385 0.40 -16.59 -22.30
CA GLN A 385 1.58 -17.39 -21.97
C GLN A 385 2.73 -16.47 -21.54
N ARG A 386 3.38 -16.79 -20.42
CA ARG A 386 4.54 -16.05 -19.92
C ARG A 386 5.66 -16.03 -20.98
N PRO A 387 6.22 -14.86 -21.31
CA PRO A 387 7.35 -14.75 -22.22
C PRO A 387 8.63 -15.34 -21.60
N THR A 388 9.60 -15.77 -22.42
CA THR A 388 10.88 -16.35 -21.94
C THR A 388 11.81 -15.32 -21.29
N ILE A 389 11.60 -14.04 -21.60
CA ILE A 389 12.31 -12.89 -21.01
C ILE A 389 11.24 -11.96 -20.46
N GLN A 390 11.44 -11.48 -19.24
CA GLN A 390 10.54 -10.54 -18.59
C GLN A 390 10.34 -9.28 -19.43
N SER A 391 9.11 -8.78 -19.48
CA SER A 391 8.76 -7.53 -20.15
C SER A 391 8.17 -6.56 -19.15
N PHE A 392 8.58 -5.30 -19.27
CA PHE A 392 8.11 -4.20 -18.42
C PHE A 392 6.88 -3.46 -18.97
N LYS A 393 6.32 -3.90 -20.10
CA LYS A 393 5.09 -3.33 -20.67
C LYS A 393 3.91 -3.53 -19.73
N GLY A 394 3.49 -2.44 -19.11
CA GLY A 394 2.44 -2.45 -18.10
C GLY A 394 1.22 -1.64 -18.48
N ASN A 395 0.16 -1.85 -17.73
CA ASN A 395 -0.97 -0.94 -17.68
C ASN A 395 -1.46 -0.85 -16.23
N VAL A 396 -2.39 0.08 -16.00
CA VAL A 396 -2.88 0.41 -14.67
C VAL A 396 -4.39 0.38 -14.65
N CYS A 397 -4.97 -0.29 -13.65
CA CYS A 397 -6.38 -0.15 -13.30
C CYS A 397 -6.50 0.52 -11.92
N SER A 398 -7.44 1.45 -11.78
CA SER A 398 -7.69 2.19 -10.54
C SER A 398 -9.07 1.87 -9.98
N PHE A 399 -9.13 1.67 -8.67
CA PHE A 399 -10.32 1.29 -7.92
C PHE A 399 -10.39 2.12 -6.63
N ASN A 400 -11.55 2.08 -5.99
CA ASN A 400 -11.80 2.84 -4.78
C ASN A 400 -12.59 1.95 -3.81
N LEU A 401 -12.08 1.76 -2.59
CA LEU A 401 -12.80 0.99 -1.56
C LEU A 401 -14.02 1.75 -1.01
N GLY A 402 -14.03 3.08 -1.13
CA GLY A 402 -15.04 3.93 -0.53
C GLY A 402 -14.80 4.15 0.96
N THR A 403 -15.45 5.18 1.49
CA THR A 403 -15.26 5.64 2.88
C THR A 403 -15.79 4.65 3.91
N ASP A 404 -16.86 3.90 3.62
CA ASP A 404 -17.43 2.89 4.54
C ASP A 404 -16.48 1.72 4.77
N LEU A 405 -15.98 1.09 3.70
CA LEU A 405 -15.01 0.00 3.82
C LEU A 405 -13.68 0.49 4.39
N THR A 406 -13.23 1.68 4.01
CA THR A 406 -12.03 2.29 4.59
C THR A 406 -12.18 2.45 6.10
N PHE A 407 -13.31 2.97 6.57
CA PHE A 407 -13.61 3.08 8.00
C PHE A 407 -13.61 1.71 8.69
N LYS A 408 -14.23 0.68 8.08
CA LYS A 408 -14.24 -0.67 8.62
C LYS A 408 -12.85 -1.30 8.69
N VAL A 409 -12.00 -1.10 7.69
CA VAL A 409 -10.59 -1.54 7.69
C VAL A 409 -9.82 -0.86 8.82
N ASN A 410 -9.93 0.47 8.94
CA ASN A 410 -9.28 1.24 9.99
C ASN A 410 -9.77 0.83 11.39
N LYS A 411 -11.08 0.57 11.54
CA LYS A 411 -11.67 0.07 12.78
C LYS A 411 -11.13 -1.31 13.15
N LEU A 412 -11.09 -2.24 12.19
CA LEU A 412 -10.54 -3.58 12.41
C LEU A 412 -9.04 -3.51 12.76
N ALA A 413 -8.30 -2.57 12.16
CA ALA A 413 -6.89 -2.36 12.50
C ALA A 413 -6.74 -2.01 13.97
N THR A 414 -7.52 -1.04 14.44
CA THR A 414 -7.54 -0.61 15.85
C THR A 414 -7.96 -1.74 16.80
N GLU A 415 -9.05 -2.45 16.51
CA GLU A 415 -9.59 -3.53 17.37
C GLU A 415 -8.62 -4.71 17.52
N THR A 416 -7.76 -4.93 16.52
CA THR A 416 -6.80 -6.05 16.48
C THR A 416 -5.37 -5.61 16.84
N GLY A 417 -5.17 -4.32 17.09
CA GLY A 417 -3.86 -3.72 17.27
C GLY A 417 -2.93 -3.94 16.08
N THR A 418 -3.48 -3.95 14.86
CA THR A 418 -2.74 -4.04 13.59
C THR A 418 -2.79 -2.69 12.87
N THR A 419 -2.29 -2.64 11.63
CA THR A 419 -2.40 -1.48 10.75
C THR A 419 -3.23 -1.80 9.51
N PRO A 420 -3.77 -0.80 8.80
CA PRO A 420 -4.45 -1.01 7.52
C PRO A 420 -3.58 -1.76 6.50
N TYR A 421 -2.27 -1.48 6.49
CA TYR A 421 -1.29 -2.24 5.70
C TYR A 421 -1.35 -3.75 6.01
N MET A 422 -1.34 -4.15 7.29
CA MET A 422 -1.35 -5.57 7.68
C MET A 422 -2.66 -6.25 7.26
N ILE A 423 -3.79 -5.56 7.41
CA ILE A 423 -5.11 -6.09 7.01
C ILE A 423 -5.17 -6.28 5.50
N LEU A 424 -4.82 -5.26 4.72
CA LEU A 424 -4.86 -5.32 3.27
C LEU A 424 -3.84 -6.30 2.70
N LEU A 425 -2.67 -6.44 3.32
CA LEU A 425 -1.69 -7.47 2.96
C LEU A 425 -2.24 -8.88 3.26
N ALA A 426 -2.92 -9.09 4.39
CA ALA A 426 -3.55 -10.36 4.71
C ALA A 426 -4.61 -10.73 3.66
N ILE A 427 -5.48 -9.78 3.32
CA ILE A 427 -6.49 -9.93 2.26
C ILE A 427 -5.84 -10.22 0.91
N TYR A 428 -4.73 -9.56 0.60
CA TYR A 428 -3.98 -9.81 -0.64
C TYR A 428 -3.40 -11.23 -0.69
N ASN A 429 -2.80 -11.70 0.41
CA ASN A 429 -2.32 -13.09 0.52
C ASN A 429 -3.47 -14.11 0.33
N ILE A 430 -4.65 -13.84 0.92
CA ILE A 430 -5.84 -14.68 0.75
C ILE A 430 -6.27 -14.71 -0.72
N LEU A 431 -6.35 -13.55 -1.38
CA LEU A 431 -6.71 -13.46 -2.79
C LEU A 431 -5.75 -14.29 -3.66
N LEU A 432 -4.45 -14.11 -3.48
CA LEU A 432 -3.42 -14.86 -4.21
C LEU A 432 -3.55 -16.37 -3.96
N SER A 433 -3.73 -16.78 -2.70
CA SER A 433 -3.94 -18.18 -2.33
C SER A 433 -5.19 -18.77 -2.99
N ARG A 434 -6.30 -18.05 -3.02
CA ARG A 434 -7.56 -18.51 -3.63
C ARG A 434 -7.48 -18.68 -5.14
N TYR A 435 -6.69 -17.85 -5.83
CA TYR A 435 -6.48 -17.94 -7.27
C TYR A 435 -5.47 -19.01 -7.69
N THR A 436 -4.51 -19.32 -6.81
CA THR A 436 -3.41 -20.25 -7.11
C THR A 436 -3.58 -21.63 -6.48
N GLY A 437 -4.39 -21.74 -5.43
CA GLY A 437 -4.44 -22.91 -4.56
C GLY A 437 -3.19 -23.07 -3.69
N GLN A 438 -2.30 -22.08 -3.64
CA GLN A 438 -1.05 -22.15 -2.86
C GLN A 438 -1.27 -21.63 -1.44
N GLU A 439 -0.68 -22.32 -0.46
CA GLU A 439 -0.74 -21.95 0.96
C GLU A 439 0.50 -21.20 1.44
N ASP A 440 1.63 -21.29 0.71
CA ASP A 440 2.87 -20.56 0.97
C ASP A 440 3.01 -19.45 -0.08
N ILE A 441 2.85 -18.19 0.35
CA ILE A 441 2.79 -17.02 -0.53
C ILE A 441 3.90 -16.04 -0.15
N ILE A 442 4.67 -15.61 -1.14
CA ILE A 442 5.67 -14.54 -0.99
C ILE A 442 5.19 -13.30 -1.73
N VAL A 443 5.14 -12.18 -1.00
CA VAL A 443 4.84 -10.84 -1.54
C VAL A 443 5.99 -9.90 -1.23
N GLY A 444 6.45 -9.14 -2.23
CA GLY A 444 7.41 -8.06 -2.00
C GLY A 444 6.74 -6.86 -1.34
N SER A 445 7.41 -6.22 -0.38
CA SER A 445 6.94 -4.99 0.24
C SER A 445 8.07 -3.96 0.37
N PRO A 446 7.92 -2.74 -0.17
CA PRO A 446 8.99 -1.76 -0.16
C PRO A 446 9.04 -1.05 1.19
N ILE A 447 10.24 -0.71 1.63
CA ILE A 447 10.48 0.12 2.80
C ILE A 447 11.42 1.27 2.47
N ALA A 448 11.34 2.36 3.22
CA ALA A 448 12.14 3.55 2.97
C ALA A 448 13.66 3.32 3.08
N GLY A 449 14.11 2.33 3.86
CA GLY A 449 15.53 2.04 4.12
C GLY A 449 16.32 3.18 4.79
N ARG A 450 15.61 4.08 5.49
CA ARG A 450 16.16 5.25 6.18
C ARG A 450 16.08 5.09 7.70
N SER A 451 16.61 3.99 8.21
CA SER A 451 16.60 3.68 9.65
C SER A 451 17.52 4.60 10.46
N HIS A 452 18.53 5.19 9.83
CA HIS A 452 19.49 6.08 10.48
C HIS A 452 19.09 7.56 10.39
N SER A 453 19.08 8.28 11.52
CA SER A 453 18.53 9.64 11.59
C SER A 453 19.20 10.66 10.67
N ASP A 454 20.50 10.50 10.41
CA ASP A 454 21.25 11.38 9.51
C ASP A 454 20.78 11.28 8.03
N THR A 455 20.04 10.22 7.66
CA THR A 455 19.53 10.02 6.28
C THR A 455 18.22 10.74 6.00
N ASN A 456 17.54 11.31 7.01
CA ASN A 456 16.18 11.86 6.89
C ASN A 456 16.04 13.03 5.90
N HIS A 457 17.12 13.77 5.63
CA HIS A 457 17.14 14.94 4.75
C HIS A 457 17.99 14.73 3.48
N MET A 458 18.46 13.50 3.24
CA MET A 458 19.28 13.18 2.08
C MET A 458 18.41 12.80 0.89
N ILE A 459 18.77 13.28 -0.30
CA ILE A 459 18.31 12.68 -1.56
C ILE A 459 19.19 11.46 -1.85
N GLY A 460 18.62 10.39 -2.39
CA GLY A 460 19.36 9.18 -2.74
C GLY A 460 18.49 7.93 -2.89
N MET A 461 19.12 6.83 -3.34
CA MET A 461 18.49 5.52 -3.42
C MET A 461 18.60 4.78 -2.08
N PHE A 462 17.60 4.89 -1.21
CA PHE A 462 17.58 4.18 0.08
C PHE A 462 16.56 3.05 0.14
N ILE A 463 15.59 3.00 -0.78
CA ILE A 463 14.50 2.03 -0.73
C ILE A 463 15.06 0.61 -0.67
N ASN A 464 14.60 -0.16 0.31
CA ASN A 464 14.90 -1.59 0.42
C ASN A 464 13.60 -2.38 0.21
N THR A 465 13.71 -3.67 -0.09
CA THR A 465 12.55 -4.52 -0.33
C THR A 465 12.53 -5.70 0.64
N LEU A 466 11.42 -5.84 1.37
CA LEU A 466 11.20 -6.96 2.28
C LEU A 466 10.45 -8.08 1.57
N VAL A 467 10.77 -9.31 1.95
CA VAL A 467 10.22 -10.54 1.40
C VAL A 467 9.19 -11.10 2.38
N MET A 468 7.92 -10.76 2.17
CA MET A 468 6.83 -11.13 3.08
C MET A 468 6.32 -12.53 2.74
N ARG A 469 6.96 -13.56 3.29
CA ARG A 469 6.53 -14.97 3.16
C ARG A 469 5.49 -15.30 4.23
N ASN A 470 4.26 -15.63 3.83
CA ASN A 470 3.17 -15.95 4.74
C ASN A 470 2.56 -17.32 4.39
N TYR A 471 2.15 -18.04 5.43
CA TYR A 471 1.50 -19.34 5.31
C TYR A 471 0.01 -19.23 5.68
N LEU A 472 -0.85 -19.67 4.78
CA LEU A 472 -2.30 -19.69 4.94
C LEU A 472 -2.76 -21.12 5.22
N GLU A 473 -3.48 -21.34 6.32
CA GLU A 473 -4.14 -22.62 6.57
C GLU A 473 -5.65 -22.41 6.38
N ASN A 474 -6.23 -23.19 5.46
CA ASN A 474 -7.62 -23.00 5.03
C ASN A 474 -8.67 -23.05 6.16
N ASP A 475 -8.35 -23.73 7.26
CA ASP A 475 -9.23 -23.91 8.42
C ASP A 475 -9.12 -22.80 9.49
N ASP A 476 -8.11 -21.94 9.38
CA ASP A 476 -7.92 -20.81 10.29
C ASP A 476 -9.05 -19.79 10.16
N GLU A 477 -9.35 -19.14 11.28
CA GLU A 477 -10.10 -17.89 11.25
C GLU A 477 -9.22 -16.74 10.70
N PHE A 478 -9.82 -15.78 10.01
CA PHE A 478 -9.11 -14.62 9.49
C PHE A 478 -8.29 -13.90 10.59
N ILE A 479 -8.85 -13.77 11.80
CA ILE A 479 -8.15 -13.13 12.92
C ILE A 479 -6.90 -13.88 13.39
N GLU A 480 -6.89 -15.20 13.29
CA GLU A 480 -5.75 -16.03 13.66
C GLU A 480 -4.62 -15.85 12.64
N PHE A 481 -4.97 -15.90 11.34
CA PHE A 481 -4.04 -15.60 10.26
C PHE A 481 -3.47 -14.17 10.36
N LEU A 482 -4.33 -13.17 10.58
CA LEU A 482 -3.91 -11.77 10.74
C LEU A 482 -2.94 -11.59 11.91
N SER A 483 -3.16 -12.30 13.02
CA SER A 483 -2.25 -12.28 14.18
C SER A 483 -0.85 -12.82 13.84
N ARG A 484 -0.77 -13.95 13.11
CA ARG A 484 0.51 -14.49 12.65
C ARG A 484 1.18 -13.58 11.62
N LEU A 485 0.42 -13.03 10.68
CA LEU A 485 0.92 -12.07 9.69
C LEU A 485 1.47 -10.79 10.36
N LYS A 486 0.79 -10.29 11.40
CA LYS A 486 1.29 -9.17 12.21
C LYS A 486 2.66 -9.50 12.81
N LEU A 487 2.82 -10.66 13.44
CA LEU A 487 4.09 -11.06 14.04
C LEU A 487 5.19 -11.15 12.98
N ASN A 488 4.92 -11.84 11.87
CA ASN A 488 5.84 -11.95 10.74
C ASN A 488 6.24 -10.58 10.17
N THR A 489 5.27 -9.67 10.04
CA THR A 489 5.51 -8.31 9.56
C THR A 489 6.41 -7.52 10.51
N LEU A 490 6.20 -7.64 11.82
CA LEU A 490 7.03 -6.96 12.80
C LEU A 490 8.45 -7.51 12.80
N GLU A 491 8.63 -8.83 12.68
CA GLU A 491 9.97 -9.44 12.57
C GLU A 491 10.68 -9.02 11.28
N ALA A 492 9.98 -8.97 10.14
CA ALA A 492 10.52 -8.43 8.90
C ALA A 492 10.99 -6.97 9.06
N TYR A 493 10.23 -6.13 9.77
CA TYR A 493 10.62 -4.76 10.08
C TYR A 493 11.79 -4.66 11.05
N GLU A 494 11.97 -5.58 11.99
CA GLU A 494 13.14 -5.60 12.88
C GLU A 494 14.43 -5.94 12.12
N ASN A 495 14.32 -6.62 10.98
CA ASN A 495 15.43 -7.06 10.16
C ASN A 495 15.52 -6.31 8.82
N GLN A 496 14.95 -5.11 8.76
CA GLN A 496 14.73 -4.40 7.50
C GLN A 496 15.99 -3.76 6.90
N ASP A 497 17.08 -3.65 7.67
CA ASP A 497 18.31 -3.01 7.23
C ASP A 497 19.19 -3.94 6.39
N TYR A 498 18.94 -5.25 6.40
CA TYR A 498 19.67 -6.18 5.54
C TYR A 498 19.31 -5.95 4.07
N PRO A 499 20.28 -5.63 3.19
CA PRO A 499 19.97 -5.30 1.80
C PRO A 499 19.36 -6.47 1.04
N PHE A 500 18.27 -6.22 0.31
CA PHE A 500 17.63 -7.21 -0.56
C PHE A 500 18.61 -7.84 -1.55
N GLU A 501 19.52 -7.04 -2.11
CA GLU A 501 20.54 -7.53 -3.04
C GLU A 501 21.54 -8.50 -2.40
N GLU A 502 21.92 -8.28 -1.14
CA GLU A 502 22.81 -9.22 -0.43
C GLU A 502 22.06 -10.51 -0.05
N LEU A 503 20.76 -10.41 0.24
CA LEU A 503 19.88 -11.58 0.43
C LEU A 503 19.80 -12.42 -0.86
N LEU A 504 19.67 -11.74 -2.00
CA LEU A 504 20.10 -12.14 -3.35
C LEU A 504 21.17 -13.23 -3.37
N GLU A 505 22.37 -12.76 -3.10
CA GLU A 505 23.61 -13.53 -3.24
C GLU A 505 23.73 -14.64 -2.19
N GLY A 506 23.05 -14.50 -1.05
CA GLY A 506 23.05 -15.47 0.03
C GLY A 506 22.12 -16.66 -0.17
N LEU A 507 21.19 -16.59 -1.13
CA LEU A 507 20.21 -17.64 -1.41
C LEU A 507 20.59 -18.44 -2.66
N ASP A 508 20.36 -19.75 -2.62
CA ASP A 508 20.57 -20.64 -3.77
C ASP A 508 19.36 -20.57 -4.72
N LEU A 509 19.25 -19.45 -5.44
CA LEU A 509 18.13 -19.18 -6.34
C LEU A 509 18.41 -19.70 -7.76
N HIS A 510 17.42 -20.37 -8.35
CA HIS A 510 17.44 -20.68 -9.77
C HIS A 510 17.18 -19.42 -10.60
N ARG A 511 18.06 -19.14 -11.56
CA ARG A 511 17.92 -17.97 -12.44
C ARG A 511 16.83 -18.24 -13.49
N ASP A 512 15.69 -17.59 -13.32
CA ASP A 512 14.60 -17.54 -14.31
C ASP A 512 14.56 -16.13 -14.93
N THR A 513 14.85 -16.01 -16.23
CA THR A 513 14.85 -14.73 -16.95
C THR A 513 13.45 -14.19 -17.23
N SER A 514 12.41 -14.98 -17.01
CA SER A 514 11.01 -14.60 -17.20
C SER A 514 10.34 -14.01 -15.96
N ARG A 515 11.04 -14.03 -14.81
CA ARG A 515 10.51 -13.67 -13.50
C ARG A 515 11.48 -12.83 -12.70
N ASN A 516 10.92 -12.16 -11.68
CA ASN A 516 11.72 -11.58 -10.62
C ASN A 516 12.31 -12.68 -9.72
N PRO A 517 13.47 -12.49 -9.07
CA PRO A 517 14.19 -13.57 -8.40
C PRO A 517 13.48 -14.27 -7.22
N LEU A 518 12.64 -13.55 -6.45
CA LEU A 518 12.03 -14.09 -5.21
C LEU A 518 10.50 -14.01 -5.16
N PHE A 519 9.91 -13.05 -5.85
CA PHE A 519 8.46 -12.84 -5.84
C PHE A 519 8.02 -12.18 -7.13
N ASP A 520 6.87 -12.61 -7.62
CA ASP A 520 6.27 -12.11 -8.85
C ASP A 520 5.37 -10.89 -8.61
N THR A 521 5.07 -10.60 -7.34
CA THR A 521 4.08 -9.59 -6.96
C THR A 521 4.51 -8.72 -5.80
N MET A 522 4.04 -7.47 -5.85
CA MET A 522 4.33 -6.42 -4.88
C MET A 522 3.05 -5.93 -4.20
N PHE A 523 3.12 -5.66 -2.90
CA PHE A 523 2.10 -4.92 -2.17
C PHE A 523 2.71 -3.66 -1.57
N VAL A 524 2.08 -2.51 -1.83
CA VAL A 524 2.55 -1.21 -1.36
C VAL A 524 1.38 -0.50 -0.67
N PHE A 525 1.62 0.03 0.52
CA PHE A 525 0.66 0.91 1.19
C PHE A 525 1.32 2.26 1.46
N GLN A 526 0.73 3.33 0.95
CA GLN A 526 1.21 4.69 1.09
C GLN A 526 0.14 5.56 1.73
N ASN A 527 0.55 6.41 2.67
CA ASN A 527 -0.26 7.54 3.07
C ASN A 527 0.35 8.75 2.39
N MET A 528 -0.32 9.21 1.35
CA MET A 528 0.09 10.39 0.60
C MET A 528 -0.61 11.58 1.24
N ASP A 529 0.08 12.27 2.15
CA ASP A 529 -0.29 13.63 2.57
C ASP A 529 0.06 14.62 1.43
N MET A 530 -0.39 14.34 0.19
CA MET A 530 -0.21 15.23 -0.96
C MET A 530 -1.31 16.28 -0.96
N ASN A 531 -1.31 17.13 0.07
CA ASN A 531 -2.10 18.34 0.04
C ASN A 531 -1.63 19.21 -1.13
N PRO A 532 -2.55 19.93 -1.81
CA PRO A 532 -2.17 20.98 -2.75
C PRO A 532 -1.08 21.85 -2.11
N ILE A 533 0.04 21.99 -2.80
CA ILE A 533 1.16 22.76 -2.27
C ILE A 533 0.93 24.19 -2.75
N SER A 534 0.61 25.09 -1.84
CA SER A 534 0.48 26.51 -2.13
C SER A 534 1.76 27.25 -1.73
N ILE A 535 2.34 28.00 -2.67
CA ILE A 535 3.57 28.77 -2.47
C ILE A 535 3.37 30.19 -2.99
N GLY A 536 3.10 31.13 -2.10
CA GLY A 536 2.71 32.49 -2.51
C GLY A 536 1.41 32.42 -3.32
N GLU A 537 1.45 32.86 -4.57
CA GLU A 537 0.32 32.82 -5.51
C GLU A 537 0.31 31.56 -6.39
N LEU A 538 1.31 30.67 -6.24
CA LEU A 538 1.38 29.42 -6.99
C LEU A 538 0.64 28.29 -6.28
N GLU A 539 -0.14 27.52 -7.03
CA GLU A 539 -0.78 26.29 -6.57
C GLU A 539 -0.30 25.09 -7.37
N PHE A 540 0.22 24.07 -6.68
CA PHE A 540 0.71 22.84 -7.28
C PHE A 540 -0.23 21.69 -6.94
N THR A 541 -0.70 20.98 -7.97
CA THR A 541 -1.55 19.80 -7.84
C THR A 541 -1.03 18.66 -8.70
N PRO A 542 -1.23 17.38 -8.32
CA PRO A 542 -0.83 16.25 -9.16
C PRO A 542 -1.49 16.30 -10.55
N TYR A 543 -0.71 16.09 -11.61
CA TYR A 543 -1.23 15.97 -12.97
C TYR A 543 -1.55 14.50 -13.30
N PRO A 544 -2.75 14.17 -13.82
CA PRO A 544 -3.16 12.80 -14.07
C PRO A 544 -2.49 12.23 -15.34
N PHE A 545 -1.25 11.76 -15.20
CA PHE A 545 -0.50 11.12 -16.29
C PHE A 545 -0.49 9.60 -16.16
N LYS A 546 -0.79 8.89 -17.25
CA LYS A 546 -0.79 7.42 -17.28
C LYS A 546 0.57 6.88 -17.73
N GLN A 547 1.32 6.30 -16.80
CA GLN A 547 2.55 5.57 -17.13
C GLN A 547 2.22 4.09 -17.44
N SER A 548 2.78 3.56 -18.53
CA SER A 548 2.54 2.18 -19.01
C SER A 548 3.69 1.22 -18.72
N VAL A 549 4.15 1.20 -17.46
CA VAL A 549 5.28 0.35 -17.01
C VAL A 549 4.82 -0.56 -15.87
N SER A 550 5.24 -1.83 -15.88
CA SER A 550 5.03 -2.79 -14.80
C SER A 550 6.33 -3.54 -14.48
N LYS A 551 6.87 -3.34 -13.27
CA LYS A 551 8.12 -3.97 -12.78
C LYS A 551 7.92 -5.41 -12.29
N PHE A 552 6.68 -5.75 -11.98
CA PHE A 552 6.26 -7.05 -11.48
C PHE A 552 5.13 -7.59 -12.35
N ASP A 553 4.71 -8.83 -12.11
CA ASP A 553 3.54 -9.36 -12.81
C ASP A 553 2.29 -8.60 -12.38
N LEU A 554 2.19 -8.34 -11.07
CA LEU A 554 1.10 -7.62 -10.41
C LEU A 554 1.67 -6.80 -9.24
N SER A 555 1.38 -5.51 -9.18
CA SER A 555 1.66 -4.64 -8.04
C SER A 555 0.36 -4.00 -7.57
N LEU A 556 -0.05 -4.31 -6.34
CA LEU A 556 -1.18 -3.64 -5.71
C LEU A 556 -0.66 -2.50 -4.83
N VAL A 557 -1.01 -1.27 -5.22
CA VAL A 557 -0.69 -0.04 -4.49
C VAL A 557 -1.96 0.49 -3.86
N ALA A 558 -2.00 0.51 -2.53
CA ALA A 558 -3.06 1.13 -1.75
C ALA A 558 -2.59 2.52 -1.28
N THR A 559 -3.43 3.53 -1.46
CA THR A 559 -3.15 4.90 -1.03
C THR A 559 -4.33 5.44 -0.24
N GLU A 560 -4.10 5.82 1.01
CA GLU A 560 -5.12 6.49 1.83
C GLU A 560 -5.04 8.00 1.62
N ILE A 561 -6.14 8.60 1.15
CA ILE A 561 -6.32 10.04 0.91
C ILE A 561 -7.70 10.42 1.42
N ASP A 562 -7.82 11.48 2.23
CA ASP A 562 -9.11 12.00 2.74
C ASP A 562 -10.03 10.92 3.35
N ASN A 563 -9.46 10.03 4.18
CA ASN A 563 -10.16 8.87 4.79
C ASN A 563 -10.75 7.88 3.77
N ASN A 564 -10.15 7.81 2.59
CA ASN A 564 -10.54 6.87 1.55
C ASN A 564 -9.32 6.14 0.99
N ILE A 565 -9.41 4.81 0.91
CA ILE A 565 -8.35 3.98 0.35
C ILE A 565 -8.60 3.81 -1.16
N HIS A 566 -7.74 4.45 -1.93
CA HIS A 566 -7.61 4.26 -3.36
C HIS A 566 -6.71 3.07 -3.65
N LEU A 567 -7.12 2.21 -4.58
CA LEU A 567 -6.35 1.04 -4.99
C LEU A 567 -5.93 1.21 -6.44
N LYS A 568 -4.64 1.03 -6.70
CA LYS A 568 -4.06 1.05 -8.04
C LYS A 568 -3.39 -0.28 -8.28
N VAL A 569 -3.73 -0.94 -9.38
CA VAL A 569 -3.11 -2.19 -9.79
C VAL A 569 -2.29 -1.94 -11.04
N GLU A 570 -0.98 -2.08 -10.90
CA GLU A 570 -0.04 -2.09 -12.03
C GLU A 570 0.17 -3.55 -12.43
N TYR A 571 -0.01 -3.88 -13.70
CA TYR A 571 0.07 -5.25 -14.17
C TYR A 571 0.78 -5.38 -15.51
N SER A 572 1.40 -6.54 -15.73
CA SER A 572 2.03 -6.86 -17.01
C SER A 572 0.98 -7.18 -18.08
N THR A 573 0.94 -6.38 -19.13
CA THR A 573 0.06 -6.60 -20.30
C THR A 573 0.46 -7.83 -21.12
N GLN A 574 1.63 -8.40 -20.86
CA GLN A 574 2.07 -9.66 -21.45
C GLN A 574 1.49 -10.88 -20.73
N LEU A 575 0.85 -10.69 -19.56
CA LEU A 575 0.31 -11.77 -18.74
C LEU A 575 -1.21 -11.61 -18.53
N PHE A 576 -1.70 -10.38 -18.42
CA PHE A 576 -3.08 -10.12 -18.01
C PHE A 576 -3.80 -9.17 -18.97
N LYS A 577 -5.11 -9.40 -19.10
CA LYS A 577 -6.07 -8.46 -19.67
C LYS A 577 -6.64 -7.56 -18.57
N ALA A 578 -7.11 -6.37 -18.95
CA ALA A 578 -7.72 -5.41 -18.02
C ALA A 578 -8.92 -6.02 -17.29
N GLU A 579 -9.77 -6.78 -18.00
CA GLU A 579 -10.98 -7.41 -17.47
C GLU A 579 -10.67 -8.46 -16.40
N THR A 580 -9.51 -9.12 -16.49
CA THR A 580 -9.05 -10.06 -15.46
C THR A 580 -8.63 -9.33 -14.20
N ILE A 581 -7.95 -8.19 -14.34
CA ILE A 581 -7.54 -7.35 -13.21
C ILE A 581 -8.75 -6.68 -12.55
N GLU A 582 -9.72 -6.22 -13.33
CA GLU A 582 -10.98 -5.67 -12.81
C GLU A 582 -11.74 -6.70 -11.97
N ARG A 583 -11.87 -7.93 -12.48
CA ARG A 583 -12.49 -9.04 -11.73
C ARG A 583 -11.72 -9.37 -10.45
N LEU A 584 -10.39 -9.42 -10.52
CA LEU A 584 -9.53 -9.65 -9.36
C LEU A 584 -9.76 -8.61 -8.26
N MET A 585 -9.97 -7.35 -8.63
CA MET A 585 -10.20 -6.27 -7.67
C MET A 585 -11.64 -6.21 -7.14
N VAL A 586 -12.62 -6.70 -7.89
CA VAL A 586 -13.95 -7.00 -7.34
C VAL A 586 -13.83 -8.06 -6.24
N HIS A 587 -13.10 -9.15 -6.50
CA HIS A 587 -12.88 -10.20 -5.49
C HIS A 587 -12.11 -9.69 -4.27
N PHE A 588 -11.06 -8.88 -4.48
CA PHE A 588 -10.34 -8.23 -3.39
C PHE A 588 -11.29 -7.41 -2.51
N THR A 589 -12.15 -6.59 -3.12
CA THR A 589 -13.09 -5.73 -2.40
C THR A 589 -14.14 -6.54 -1.64
N ASN A 590 -14.64 -7.63 -2.22
CA ASN A 590 -15.58 -8.54 -1.55
C ASN A 590 -14.93 -9.24 -0.34
N ILE A 591 -13.66 -9.63 -0.44
CA ILE A 591 -12.91 -10.19 0.70
C ILE A 591 -12.77 -9.12 1.80
N VAL A 592 -12.46 -7.86 1.46
CA VAL A 592 -12.43 -6.74 2.43
C VAL A 592 -13.75 -6.64 3.17
N GLU A 593 -14.87 -6.65 2.44
CA GLU A 593 -16.19 -6.56 3.05
C GLU A 593 -16.50 -7.75 3.96
N GLU A 594 -16.24 -8.98 3.51
CA GLU A 594 -16.53 -10.21 4.26
C GLU A 594 -15.73 -10.26 5.58
N VAL A 595 -14.42 -10.00 5.54
CA VAL A 595 -13.56 -10.12 6.74
C VAL A 595 -13.75 -8.96 7.71
N THR A 596 -14.16 -7.78 7.23
CA THR A 596 -14.45 -6.65 8.12
C THR A 596 -15.83 -6.76 8.78
N ASN A 597 -16.79 -7.43 8.13
CA ASN A 597 -18.09 -7.73 8.72
C ASN A 597 -18.03 -8.93 9.69
N ASN A 598 -17.20 -9.94 9.38
CA ASN A 598 -17.01 -11.12 10.22
C ASN A 598 -15.53 -11.53 10.31
N PRO A 599 -14.74 -10.93 11.24
CA PRO A 599 -13.31 -11.24 11.37
C PRO A 599 -12.97 -12.67 11.80
N ARG A 600 -13.98 -13.45 12.21
CA ARG A 600 -13.85 -14.88 12.59
C ARG A 600 -14.28 -15.83 11.50
N VAL A 601 -14.52 -15.34 10.28
CA VAL A 601 -14.77 -16.20 9.12
C VAL A 601 -13.53 -17.07 8.87
N ARG A 602 -13.76 -18.36 8.58
CA ARG A 602 -12.67 -19.25 8.16
C ARG A 602 -12.19 -18.89 6.77
N LEU A 603 -10.88 -18.98 6.51
CA LEU A 603 -10.29 -18.59 5.22
C LEU A 603 -10.97 -19.29 4.01
N ARG A 604 -11.23 -20.60 4.13
CA ARG A 604 -11.93 -21.38 3.09
C ARG A 604 -13.38 -20.95 2.83
N ASN A 605 -14.02 -20.32 3.83
CA ASN A 605 -15.42 -19.93 3.77
C ASN A 605 -15.61 -18.47 3.32
N ILE A 606 -14.53 -17.70 3.14
CA ILE A 606 -14.61 -16.34 2.64
C ILE A 606 -15.21 -16.37 1.23
N ASN A 607 -16.38 -15.74 1.06
CA ASN A 607 -16.96 -15.54 -0.26
C ASN A 607 -16.29 -14.32 -0.92
N MET A 608 -15.78 -14.52 -2.13
CA MET A 608 -15.15 -13.45 -2.92
C MET A 608 -15.93 -13.12 -4.19
N LEU A 609 -16.92 -13.93 -4.56
CA LEU A 609 -17.67 -13.77 -5.81
C LEU A 609 -18.67 -12.62 -5.69
N SER A 610 -18.87 -11.89 -6.79
CA SER A 610 -19.97 -10.95 -6.88
C SER A 610 -21.30 -11.68 -7.08
N MET A 611 -22.42 -11.01 -6.79
CA MET A 611 -23.75 -11.58 -7.02
C MET A 611 -23.97 -11.89 -8.51
N GLU A 612 -23.42 -11.07 -9.40
CA GLU A 612 -23.48 -11.25 -10.86
C GLU A 612 -22.70 -12.49 -11.29
N GLU A 613 -21.50 -12.71 -10.73
CA GLU A 613 -20.71 -13.91 -11.01
C GLU A 613 -21.39 -15.17 -10.49
N GLU A 614 -21.91 -15.13 -9.25
CA GLU A 614 -22.65 -16.25 -8.69
C GLU A 614 -23.89 -16.57 -9.55
N HIS A 615 -24.62 -15.54 -10.00
CA HIS A 615 -25.74 -15.71 -10.90
C HIS A 615 -25.34 -16.33 -12.24
N CYS A 616 -24.25 -15.84 -12.86
CA CYS A 616 -23.74 -16.36 -14.13
C CYS A 616 -23.32 -17.84 -14.00
N ILE A 617 -22.55 -18.16 -12.95
CA ILE A 617 -22.11 -19.53 -12.68
C ILE A 617 -23.32 -20.45 -12.46
N MET A 618 -24.28 -20.05 -11.63
CA MET A 618 -25.41 -20.90 -11.26
C MET A 618 -26.46 -21.04 -12.36
N ASN A 619 -26.70 -19.99 -13.16
CA ASN A 619 -27.86 -19.92 -14.06
C ASN A 619 -27.51 -19.86 -15.54
N GLU A 620 -26.34 -19.35 -15.92
CA GLU A 620 -25.92 -19.24 -17.32
C GLU A 620 -25.03 -20.41 -17.74
N PHE A 621 -23.94 -20.66 -17.01
CA PHE A 621 -23.03 -21.79 -17.31
C PHE A 621 -23.64 -23.13 -16.94
N ASN A 622 -24.36 -23.18 -15.83
CA ASN A 622 -25.08 -24.37 -15.36
C ASN A 622 -26.56 -24.37 -15.76
N LYS A 623 -26.93 -23.63 -16.82
CA LYS A 623 -28.29 -23.64 -17.34
C LYS A 623 -28.68 -25.08 -17.66
N LYS A 624 -29.58 -25.65 -16.85
CA LYS A 624 -30.15 -26.97 -17.15
C LYS A 624 -30.79 -26.86 -18.52
N GLU A 625 -30.15 -27.42 -19.53
CA GLU A 625 -30.87 -27.80 -20.73
C GLU A 625 -32.06 -28.60 -20.21
N ASN A 626 -33.27 -28.20 -20.59
CA ASN A 626 -34.42 -29.07 -20.47
C ASN A 626 -34.09 -30.29 -21.31
N SER A 627 -33.39 -31.26 -20.71
CA SER A 627 -33.38 -32.60 -21.19
C SER A 627 -34.86 -32.93 -21.21
N ASN A 628 -35.43 -32.97 -22.41
CA ASN A 628 -36.57 -33.82 -22.67
C ASN A 628 -36.12 -35.22 -22.30
N SER A 629 -36.14 -35.49 -20.99
CA SER A 629 -35.95 -36.79 -20.41
C SER A 629 -37.19 -37.54 -20.82
N ASN A 630 -37.15 -38.08 -22.04
CA ASN A 630 -37.93 -39.26 -22.33
C ASN A 630 -37.62 -40.22 -21.19
N HIS A 631 -38.57 -40.39 -20.26
CA HIS A 631 -38.46 -41.23 -19.07
C HIS A 631 -38.33 -42.74 -19.43
N LEU A 632 -38.05 -43.05 -20.69
CA LEU A 632 -37.81 -44.39 -21.17
C LEU A 632 -36.37 -44.78 -20.83
N LEU A 633 -36.24 -45.91 -20.16
CA LEU A 633 -34.95 -46.57 -19.97
C LEU A 633 -34.35 -46.86 -21.35
N VAL A 634 -33.01 -46.81 -21.49
CA VAL A 634 -32.31 -47.00 -22.77
C VAL A 634 -32.77 -48.28 -23.49
N HIS A 635 -32.99 -49.38 -22.76
CA HIS A 635 -33.50 -50.62 -23.35
C HIS A 635 -34.92 -50.48 -23.92
N LYS A 636 -35.78 -49.65 -23.32
CA LYS A 636 -37.12 -49.34 -23.85
C LYS A 636 -37.06 -48.45 -25.08
N MET A 637 -36.15 -47.47 -25.09
CA MET A 637 -35.89 -46.67 -26.30
C MET A 637 -35.41 -47.57 -27.44
N PHE A 638 -34.55 -48.54 -27.13
CA PHE A 638 -34.07 -49.54 -28.09
C PHE A 638 -35.20 -50.45 -28.58
N GLU A 639 -36.04 -51.00 -27.68
CA GLU A 639 -37.21 -51.81 -28.06
C GLU A 639 -38.20 -51.05 -28.96
N GLU A 640 -38.43 -49.75 -28.72
CA GLU A 640 -39.25 -48.91 -29.60
C GLU A 640 -38.60 -48.72 -30.98
N GLN A 641 -37.27 -48.55 -31.03
CA GLN A 641 -36.54 -48.48 -32.30
C GLN A 641 -36.61 -49.81 -33.06
N VAL A 642 -36.56 -50.94 -32.36
CA VAL A 642 -36.73 -52.28 -32.95
C VAL A 642 -38.11 -52.43 -33.58
N LYS A 643 -39.18 -51.92 -32.94
CA LYS A 643 -40.53 -51.93 -33.52
C LYS A 643 -40.62 -51.07 -34.77
N ARG A 644 -39.97 -49.91 -34.79
CA ARG A 644 -40.00 -48.96 -35.92
C ARG A 644 -39.20 -49.44 -37.11
N ASN A 645 -38.00 -49.98 -36.88
CA ASN A 645 -37.03 -50.32 -37.93
C ASN A 645 -36.37 -51.71 -37.70
N PRO A 646 -37.15 -52.80 -37.68
CA PRO A 646 -36.66 -54.12 -37.24
C PRO A 646 -35.52 -54.67 -38.10
N ASN A 647 -35.55 -54.41 -39.40
CA ASN A 647 -34.61 -54.98 -40.37
C ASN A 647 -33.40 -54.08 -40.66
N GLN A 648 -33.30 -52.91 -40.04
CA GLN A 648 -32.11 -52.07 -40.20
C GLN A 648 -30.95 -52.61 -39.35
N ILE A 649 -29.73 -52.43 -39.83
CA ILE A 649 -28.52 -52.84 -39.13
C ILE A 649 -28.36 -51.96 -37.88
N ALA A 650 -28.29 -52.60 -36.71
CA ALA A 650 -28.11 -51.91 -35.42
C ALA A 650 -26.64 -51.85 -35.00
N VAL A 651 -25.89 -52.91 -35.28
CA VAL A 651 -24.47 -53.04 -34.90
C VAL A 651 -23.72 -53.70 -36.04
N VAL A 652 -22.53 -53.16 -36.35
CA VAL A 652 -21.58 -53.71 -37.31
C VAL A 652 -20.28 -54.03 -36.58
N CYS A 653 -19.77 -55.23 -36.78
CA CYS A 653 -18.44 -55.62 -36.35
C CYS A 653 -17.75 -56.35 -37.51
N ASN A 654 -16.70 -55.74 -38.06
CA ASN A 654 -16.07 -56.14 -39.33
C ASN A 654 -17.12 -56.20 -40.46
N GLU A 655 -17.12 -57.26 -41.27
CA GLU A 655 -18.09 -57.46 -42.36
C GLU A 655 -19.44 -58.02 -41.91
N LYS A 656 -19.66 -58.23 -40.60
CA LYS A 656 -20.90 -58.78 -40.08
C LYS A 656 -21.75 -57.68 -39.45
N GLY A 657 -22.93 -57.45 -40.03
CA GLY A 657 -23.99 -56.63 -39.44
C GLY A 657 -25.08 -57.51 -38.83
N ILE A 658 -25.64 -57.09 -37.70
CA ILE A 658 -26.87 -57.66 -37.14
C ILE A 658 -27.96 -56.60 -37.09
N THR A 659 -29.20 -57.00 -37.36
CA THR A 659 -30.34 -56.08 -37.38
C THR A 659 -30.80 -55.72 -35.96
N TYR A 660 -31.57 -54.64 -35.82
CA TYR A 660 -32.20 -54.26 -34.55
C TYR A 660 -33.00 -55.43 -33.94
N ASN A 661 -33.79 -56.14 -34.76
CA ASN A 661 -34.57 -57.27 -34.29
C ASN A 661 -33.68 -58.45 -33.81
N GLU A 662 -32.65 -58.80 -34.56
CA GLU A 662 -31.71 -59.87 -34.19
C GLU A 662 -30.96 -59.57 -32.89
N LEU A 663 -30.50 -58.33 -32.73
CA LEU A 663 -29.84 -57.88 -31.52
C LEU A 663 -30.79 -57.91 -30.32
N ASN A 664 -32.03 -57.44 -30.49
CA ASN A 664 -33.03 -57.46 -29.43
C ASN A 664 -33.37 -58.88 -28.96
N ILE A 665 -33.47 -59.83 -29.88
CA ILE A 665 -33.73 -61.24 -29.53
C ILE A 665 -32.57 -61.81 -28.71
N LYS A 666 -31.33 -61.61 -29.17
CA LYS A 666 -30.12 -62.09 -28.46
C LYS A 666 -29.99 -61.46 -27.08
N ALA A 667 -30.24 -60.15 -26.96
CA ALA A 667 -30.25 -59.45 -25.68
C ALA A 667 -31.31 -60.01 -24.72
N ASN A 668 -32.53 -60.25 -25.21
CA ASN A 668 -33.62 -60.83 -24.40
C ASN A 668 -33.37 -62.27 -23.95
N GLN A 669 -32.68 -63.07 -24.76
CA GLN A 669 -32.26 -64.43 -24.37
C GLN A 669 -31.30 -64.40 -23.17
N LEU A 670 -30.29 -63.54 -23.23
CA LEU A 670 -29.35 -63.37 -22.13
C LEU A 670 -30.03 -62.76 -20.89
N ALA A 671 -30.88 -61.74 -21.07
CA ALA A 671 -31.62 -61.11 -19.98
C ALA A 671 -32.47 -62.11 -19.18
N ARG A 672 -33.18 -63.02 -19.87
CA ARG A 672 -33.94 -64.09 -19.20
C ARG A 672 -33.05 -65.04 -18.41
N ARG A 673 -31.89 -65.41 -18.95
CA ARG A 673 -30.93 -66.27 -18.25
C ARG A 673 -30.38 -65.61 -16.98
N LEU A 674 -30.10 -64.32 -17.03
CA LEU A 674 -29.65 -63.54 -15.87
C LEU A 674 -30.73 -63.46 -14.78
N LEU A 675 -32.00 -63.26 -15.19
CA LEU A 675 -33.14 -63.31 -14.26
C LEU A 675 -33.28 -64.68 -13.59
N ASP A 676 -33.11 -65.78 -14.34
CA ASP A 676 -33.13 -67.14 -13.79
C ASP A 676 -31.99 -67.40 -12.79
N GLN A 677 -30.87 -66.71 -12.93
CA GLN A 677 -29.72 -66.77 -12.01
C GLN A 677 -29.87 -65.83 -10.80
N GLY A 678 -31.01 -65.14 -10.68
CA GLY A 678 -31.33 -64.31 -9.53
C GLY A 678 -30.78 -62.89 -9.59
N VAL A 679 -30.30 -62.42 -10.75
CA VAL A 679 -29.85 -61.04 -10.93
C VAL A 679 -31.03 -60.08 -10.78
N LYS A 680 -30.89 -59.10 -9.88
CA LYS A 680 -31.89 -58.08 -9.57
C LYS A 680 -31.30 -56.70 -9.80
N ARG A 681 -32.11 -55.67 -9.62
CA ARG A 681 -31.61 -54.29 -9.59
C ARG A 681 -30.58 -54.16 -8.47
N GLU A 682 -29.40 -53.66 -8.81
CA GLU A 682 -28.28 -53.44 -7.88
C GLU A 682 -27.73 -54.72 -7.20
N SER A 683 -27.97 -55.91 -7.79
CA SER A 683 -27.46 -57.19 -7.28
C SER A 683 -26.03 -57.51 -7.68
#